data_AF-A0A836KA22-F1
#
_entry.id   AF-A0A836KA22-F1
#
_cell.length_a   1.000
_cell.length_b   1.000
_cell.length_c   1.000
_cell.angle_alpha   90.00
_cell.angle_beta   90.00
_cell.angle_gamma   90.00
#
_symmetry.space_group_name_H-M   'P 1'
#
loop_
_entity.id
_entity.type
_entity.pdbx_description
1 polymer ?
#
loop_
_entity_poly.entity_id
_entity_poly.type
_entity_poly.pdbx_seq_one_letter_code
_entity_poly.pdbx_strand_id
1 'polypeptide(L)'
;MQSALEELLRYRAALAVHEELERLCKAHLPTSPLSDARGLLPCAIFEGHQSLAAATLHSFNHRDSECVPQTREWVHPIIDVRRRADVVEIAQTTTAAATRLRLVALHFVKGDILGVVEPAELPGDSAAGTCAQSPRSVSLESLRLAIPEPFYHDALLPALEAIEPHHASKNLLDLWLSKLCGVANKMHTSFNQKRKMAWRLTDEATYIFYAARKQLTERIVAAQMHSGHDGRKQPWELKVHLQSGDARLLAALAPAAPLTRGGGSAETAVVMDLVCLTADSGGRMCLREWLTPSAPSCGGPRSSRTQSGMEWTAISDTALRVRIPIPASVVLRLHTRYFTQLSAAASVATDSFLHALARLLLRYHGLCGGNLEEESGWQAAVPPPVMDIFEHRQQGSLSPQCPTIVVECFASPFNATRPFFFSVFHDTDAAFGSLGNFFACCDVAACVAAADASVRLLRGSAGARKAPSGLCSPDDGVAAASPVSRPHRLLRLECNPPFDHEVIAAAFAHLLRWLESAPSTTAVSILIVIPDSSQAHATDVRATIEKSRFCRWVRSLPPRECLYVHGAHHQCSTARRTSSPHLQGRKRPRDTGGAATASSSLAVDADSLICLSCPTRLMVVQDDEAEKACTGAVIGAEVCATWSQLSHAVARASR
;
A
#
# COMPACT_ATOMS: atom_id res chain seq x y z
N MET A 1 15.81 -11.01 -9.60
CA MET A 1 15.66 -10.64 -11.05
C MET A 1 14.21 -10.77 -11.54
N GLN A 2 13.56 -11.95 -11.40
CA GLN A 2 12.15 -12.13 -11.81
C GLN A 2 11.20 -11.11 -11.14
N SER A 3 11.44 -10.79 -9.86
CA SER A 3 10.60 -9.87 -9.07
C SER A 3 10.52 -8.44 -9.65
N ALA A 4 11.59 -7.89 -10.24
CA ALA A 4 11.60 -6.51 -10.77
C ALA A 4 10.98 -6.41 -12.17
N LEU A 5 11.14 -7.43 -13.02
CA LEU A 5 10.45 -7.50 -14.30
C LEU A 5 8.93 -7.66 -14.11
N GLU A 6 8.52 -8.54 -13.18
CA GLU A 6 7.12 -8.68 -12.81
C GLU A 6 6.54 -7.36 -12.30
N GLU A 7 7.28 -6.64 -11.45
CA GLU A 7 6.82 -5.35 -10.94
C GLU A 7 6.72 -4.27 -12.05
N LEU A 8 7.61 -4.32 -13.04
CA LEU A 8 7.50 -3.46 -14.22
C LEU A 8 6.22 -3.76 -15.01
N LEU A 9 5.87 -5.04 -15.15
CA LEU A 9 4.62 -5.46 -15.78
C LEU A 9 3.40 -5.01 -14.97
N ARG A 10 3.43 -5.15 -13.63
CA ARG A 10 2.36 -4.66 -12.74
C ARG A 10 2.17 -3.15 -12.88
N TYR A 11 3.25 -2.38 -12.85
CA TYR A 11 3.23 -0.95 -13.09
C TYR A 11 2.58 -0.60 -14.43
N ARG A 12 2.97 -1.28 -15.52
CA ARG A 12 2.37 -1.05 -16.85
C ARG A 12 0.88 -1.40 -16.90
N ALA A 13 0.46 -2.46 -16.22
CA ALA A 13 -0.95 -2.81 -16.11
C ALA A 13 -1.73 -1.74 -15.34
N ALA A 14 -1.20 -1.24 -14.22
CA ALA A 14 -1.80 -0.14 -13.45
C ALA A 14 -1.94 1.15 -14.26
N LEU A 15 -0.92 1.52 -15.05
CA LEU A 15 -1.01 2.65 -15.98
C LEU A 15 -2.13 2.49 -17.01
N ALA A 16 -2.24 1.32 -17.64
CA ALA A 16 -3.28 1.08 -18.63
C ALA A 16 -4.68 1.10 -18.02
N VAL A 17 -4.84 0.58 -16.81
CA VAL A 17 -6.10 0.71 -16.05
C VAL A 17 -6.42 2.18 -15.81
N HIS A 18 -5.46 2.98 -15.34
CA HIS A 18 -5.68 4.40 -15.11
C HIS A 18 -6.06 5.15 -16.40
N GLU A 19 -5.38 4.90 -17.52
CA GLU A 19 -5.71 5.47 -18.84
C GLU A 19 -7.14 5.12 -19.28
N GLU A 20 -7.56 3.86 -19.10
CA GLU A 20 -8.91 3.42 -19.45
C GLU A 20 -9.97 4.00 -18.51
N LEU A 21 -9.68 4.15 -17.22
CA LEU A 21 -10.56 4.85 -16.27
C LEU A 21 -10.68 6.34 -16.61
N GLU A 22 -9.59 7.00 -16.99
CA GLU A 22 -9.64 8.38 -17.51
C GLU A 22 -10.52 8.47 -18.75
N ARG A 23 -10.37 7.54 -19.70
CA ARG A 23 -11.18 7.48 -20.92
C ARG A 23 -12.66 7.29 -20.59
N LEU A 24 -12.96 6.39 -19.66
CA LEU A 24 -14.30 6.13 -19.16
C LEU A 24 -14.91 7.39 -18.51
N CYS A 25 -14.14 8.09 -17.68
CA CYS A 25 -14.54 9.37 -17.09
C CYS A 25 -14.85 10.41 -18.17
N LYS A 26 -13.93 10.61 -19.14
CA LYS A 26 -14.09 11.58 -20.23
C LYS A 26 -15.31 11.29 -21.12
N ALA A 27 -15.65 10.02 -21.29
CA ALA A 27 -16.78 9.60 -22.14
C ALA A 27 -18.15 9.81 -21.48
N HIS A 28 -18.23 9.72 -20.14
CA HIS A 28 -19.52 9.64 -19.44
C HIS A 28 -19.74 10.70 -18.37
N LEU A 29 -18.67 11.30 -17.84
CA LEU A 29 -18.77 12.41 -16.91
C LEU A 29 -18.75 13.73 -17.68
N PRO A 30 -19.60 14.69 -17.32
CA PRO A 30 -19.61 16.01 -17.95
C PRO A 30 -18.27 16.71 -17.72
N THR A 31 -17.82 17.46 -18.74
CA THR A 31 -16.55 18.20 -18.74
C THR A 31 -16.52 19.19 -17.58
N SER A 32 -15.84 18.80 -16.51
CA SER A 32 -15.64 19.58 -15.28
C SER A 32 -14.21 19.32 -14.80
N PRO A 33 -13.54 20.25 -14.11
CA PRO A 33 -12.27 19.93 -13.44
C PRO A 33 -12.37 18.74 -12.45
N LEU A 34 -13.58 18.33 -12.05
CA LEU A 34 -13.85 17.14 -11.23
C LEU A 34 -14.09 15.85 -12.05
N SER A 35 -14.05 15.91 -13.38
CA SER A 35 -14.26 14.78 -14.30
C SER A 35 -12.99 13.94 -14.54
N ASP A 36 -11.99 14.08 -13.68
CA ASP A 36 -10.75 13.31 -13.77
C ASP A 36 -10.88 11.97 -13.04
N ALA A 37 -10.17 10.95 -13.54
CA ALA A 37 -10.08 9.64 -12.90
C ALA A 37 -9.20 9.65 -11.62
N ARG A 38 -8.65 10.82 -11.27
CA ARG A 38 -7.88 11.04 -10.04
C ARG A 38 -8.52 10.34 -8.85
N GLY A 39 -7.71 9.50 -8.22
CA GLY A 39 -8.08 8.78 -7.01
C GLY A 39 -8.86 7.49 -7.20
N LEU A 40 -9.44 7.22 -8.37
CA LEU A 40 -10.25 6.02 -8.55
C LEU A 40 -9.43 4.74 -8.36
N LEU A 41 -8.22 4.71 -8.93
CA LEU A 41 -7.32 3.57 -8.80
C LEU A 41 -6.79 3.43 -7.35
N PRO A 42 -6.22 4.47 -6.70
CA PRO A 42 -5.84 4.40 -5.30
C PRO A 42 -6.98 3.98 -4.36
N CYS A 43 -8.19 4.55 -4.50
CA CYS A 43 -9.34 4.20 -3.68
C CYS A 43 -9.68 2.71 -3.81
N ALA A 44 -9.80 2.21 -5.04
CA ALA A 44 -10.11 0.81 -5.28
C ALA A 44 -9.03 -0.12 -4.71
N ILE A 45 -7.75 0.27 -4.78
CA ILE A 45 -6.64 -0.49 -4.17
C ILE A 45 -6.79 -0.53 -2.64
N PHE A 46 -7.01 0.62 -1.99
CA PHE A 46 -7.12 0.69 -0.53
C PHE A 46 -8.35 -0.05 0.02
N GLU A 47 -9.51 0.10 -0.63
CA GLU A 47 -10.72 -0.68 -0.35
C GLU A 47 -10.46 -2.19 -0.54
N GLY A 48 -9.71 -2.52 -1.59
CA GLY A 48 -9.12 -3.84 -1.86
C GLY A 48 -8.48 -4.49 -0.64
N HIS A 49 -7.48 -3.79 -0.12
CA HIS A 49 -6.69 -4.22 1.02
C HIS A 49 -7.50 -4.25 2.33
N GLN A 50 -8.44 -3.32 2.52
CA GLN A 50 -9.31 -3.30 3.69
C GLN A 50 -10.24 -4.52 3.71
N SER A 51 -10.88 -4.81 2.57
CA SER A 51 -11.81 -5.94 2.42
C SER A 51 -11.10 -7.28 2.64
N LEU A 52 -9.90 -7.43 2.08
CA LEU A 52 -9.06 -8.61 2.30
C LEU A 52 -8.72 -8.81 3.78
N ALA A 53 -8.37 -7.73 4.48
CA ALA A 53 -8.04 -7.79 5.90
C ALA A 53 -9.26 -8.12 6.76
N ALA A 54 -10.43 -7.55 6.45
CA ALA A 54 -11.68 -7.87 7.13
C ALA A 54 -12.07 -9.35 6.96
N ALA A 55 -11.94 -9.89 5.75
CA ALA A 55 -12.18 -11.31 5.47
C ALA A 55 -11.21 -12.22 6.25
N THR A 56 -9.95 -11.81 6.36
CA THR A 56 -8.93 -12.56 7.12
C THR A 56 -9.31 -12.69 8.59
N LEU A 57 -9.76 -11.61 9.22
CA LEU A 57 -10.10 -11.59 10.65
C LEU A 57 -11.30 -12.50 11.00
N HIS A 58 -12.25 -12.71 10.08
CA HIS A 58 -13.41 -13.57 10.32
C HIS A 58 -13.08 -15.07 10.29
N SER A 59 -11.95 -15.47 9.72
CA SER A 59 -11.53 -16.88 9.61
C SER A 59 -10.82 -17.42 10.88
N PHE A 60 -10.36 -16.54 11.78
CA PHE A 60 -9.48 -16.88 12.91
C PHE A 60 -10.15 -17.54 14.13
N ASN A 61 -11.38 -18.07 13.99
CA ASN A 61 -12.03 -18.81 15.09
C ASN A 61 -11.48 -20.23 15.32
N HIS A 62 -10.46 -20.69 14.57
CA HIS A 62 -9.80 -21.97 14.78
C HIS A 62 -8.35 -21.79 15.26
N ARG A 63 -7.99 -22.51 16.34
CA ARG A 63 -6.71 -22.44 17.07
C ARG A 63 -5.47 -22.96 16.29
N ASP A 64 -5.62 -23.33 15.02
CA ASP A 64 -4.52 -23.91 14.24
C ASP A 64 -3.90 -22.86 13.31
N SER A 65 -2.66 -22.49 13.66
CA SER A 65 -1.82 -21.45 13.06
C SER A 65 -1.20 -21.91 11.73
N GLU A 66 -2.00 -22.28 10.74
CA GLU A 66 -1.55 -22.30 9.36
C GLU A 66 -2.28 -21.21 8.58
N CYS A 67 -1.52 -20.34 7.92
CA CYS A 67 -2.04 -19.31 7.05
C CYS A 67 -2.63 -20.00 5.81
N VAL A 68 -3.86 -20.49 5.92
CA VAL A 68 -4.56 -21.14 4.81
C VAL A 68 -4.73 -20.06 3.74
N PRO A 69 -4.20 -20.26 2.51
CA PRO A 69 -4.43 -19.32 1.43
C PRO A 69 -5.94 -19.20 1.25
N GLN A 70 -6.46 -17.97 1.31
CA GLN A 70 -7.89 -17.78 1.12
C GLN A 70 -8.27 -18.39 -0.24
N THR A 71 -9.35 -19.17 -0.27
CA THR A 71 -9.92 -19.73 -1.50
C THR A 71 -11.33 -19.21 -1.71
N ARG A 72 -11.70 -18.89 -2.95
CA ARG A 72 -13.08 -18.58 -3.33
C ARG A 72 -13.76 -19.85 -3.84
N GLU A 73 -15.01 -20.03 -3.45
CA GLU A 73 -15.86 -21.13 -3.93
C GLU A 73 -16.99 -20.62 -4.83
N TRP A 74 -17.22 -19.31 -4.89
CA TRP A 74 -18.29 -18.70 -5.67
C TRP A 74 -17.83 -18.33 -7.08
N VAL A 75 -18.80 -18.34 -8.01
CA VAL A 75 -18.54 -18.06 -9.42
C VAL A 75 -18.51 -16.56 -9.65
N HIS A 76 -17.35 -16.08 -10.05
CA HIS A 76 -17.19 -14.74 -10.55
C HIS A 76 -17.63 -14.71 -12.02
N PRO A 77 -18.75 -14.04 -12.35
CA PRO A 77 -19.43 -14.20 -13.63
C PRO A 77 -18.51 -13.96 -14.83
N ILE A 78 -17.71 -12.88 -14.80
CA ILE A 78 -16.85 -12.50 -15.92
C ILE A 78 -15.56 -13.35 -15.99
N ILE A 79 -14.93 -13.64 -14.85
CA ILE A 79 -13.67 -14.39 -14.78
C ILE A 79 -13.91 -15.83 -15.23
N ASP A 80 -14.93 -16.46 -14.68
CA ASP A 80 -15.13 -17.90 -14.79
C ASP A 80 -15.67 -18.28 -16.17
N VAL A 81 -16.45 -17.41 -16.81
CA VAL A 81 -16.84 -17.56 -18.22
C VAL A 81 -15.63 -17.56 -19.14
N ARG A 82 -14.72 -16.60 -18.95
CA ARG A 82 -13.54 -16.47 -19.81
C ARG A 82 -12.50 -17.56 -19.56
N ARG A 83 -12.40 -18.05 -18.32
CA ARG A 83 -11.56 -19.19 -17.97
C ARG A 83 -12.18 -20.52 -18.35
N ARG A 84 -13.47 -20.52 -18.74
CA ARG A 84 -14.27 -21.73 -18.86
C ARG A 84 -14.17 -22.57 -17.59
N ALA A 85 -14.27 -21.88 -16.45
CA ALA A 85 -14.11 -22.49 -15.14
C ALA A 85 -15.13 -23.61 -15.01
N ASP A 86 -14.66 -24.69 -14.40
CA ASP A 86 -15.55 -25.77 -14.07
C ASP A 86 -16.33 -25.36 -12.82
N VAL A 87 -17.64 -25.43 -12.92
CA VAL A 87 -18.61 -25.04 -11.90
C VAL A 87 -19.49 -26.22 -11.52
N VAL A 88 -20.10 -26.15 -10.35
CA VAL A 88 -21.13 -27.07 -9.89
C VAL A 88 -22.37 -26.25 -9.58
N GLU A 89 -23.53 -26.79 -9.96
CA GLU A 89 -24.82 -26.20 -9.59
C GLU A 89 -25.17 -26.67 -8.16
N ILE A 90 -25.38 -25.72 -7.26
CA ILE A 90 -25.85 -25.99 -5.89
C ILE A 90 -27.34 -26.35 -5.98
N ALA A 91 -27.64 -27.62 -6.24
CA ALA A 91 -28.99 -28.11 -6.03
C ALA A 91 -29.33 -28.03 -4.54
N GLN A 92 -30.51 -27.52 -4.17
CA GLN A 92 -30.98 -27.41 -2.78
C GLN A 92 -31.19 -28.78 -2.08
N THR A 93 -30.80 -29.90 -2.69
CA THR A 93 -31.07 -31.27 -2.21
C THR A 93 -29.77 -32.10 -2.11
N THR A 94 -29.47 -32.52 -0.88
CA THR A 94 -28.17 -32.92 -0.31
C THR A 94 -27.55 -34.27 -0.74
N THR A 95 -27.95 -34.91 -1.85
CA THR A 95 -27.55 -36.32 -2.08
C THR A 95 -27.16 -36.75 -3.50
N ALA A 96 -27.23 -35.89 -4.51
CA ALA A 96 -26.74 -36.23 -5.86
C ALA A 96 -25.29 -35.75 -6.05
N ALA A 97 -24.44 -36.59 -6.65
CA ALA A 97 -23.08 -36.21 -7.04
C ALA A 97 -23.15 -34.94 -7.91
N ALA A 98 -22.53 -33.86 -7.45
CA ALA A 98 -22.58 -32.57 -8.13
C ALA A 98 -22.05 -32.71 -9.55
N THR A 99 -22.90 -32.46 -10.54
CA THR A 99 -22.50 -32.54 -11.95
C THR A 99 -21.54 -31.39 -12.23
N ARG A 100 -20.32 -31.72 -12.68
CA ARG A 100 -19.32 -30.74 -13.08
C ARG A 100 -19.71 -30.16 -14.44
N LEU A 101 -19.94 -28.87 -14.45
CA LEU A 101 -20.33 -28.07 -15.60
C LEU A 101 -19.18 -27.12 -15.94
N ARG A 102 -19.21 -26.54 -17.13
CA ARG A 102 -18.26 -25.54 -17.61
C ARG A 102 -19.02 -24.29 -17.96
N LEU A 103 -18.61 -23.17 -17.38
CA LEU A 103 -19.26 -21.89 -17.60
C LEU A 103 -18.73 -21.23 -18.89
N VAL A 104 -19.59 -21.00 -19.87
CA VAL A 104 -19.18 -20.55 -21.22
C VAL A 104 -19.68 -19.17 -21.64
N ALA A 105 -20.76 -18.66 -21.03
CA ALA A 105 -21.24 -17.30 -21.26
C ALA A 105 -22.08 -16.79 -20.07
N LEU A 106 -22.49 -15.52 -20.11
CA LEU A 106 -23.50 -14.94 -19.21
C LEU A 106 -24.62 -14.34 -20.02
N HIS A 107 -25.84 -14.43 -19.48
CA HIS A 107 -26.98 -13.66 -19.91
C HIS A 107 -27.45 -12.78 -18.75
N PHE A 108 -27.51 -11.47 -18.99
CA PHE A 108 -28.06 -10.51 -18.05
C PHE A 108 -29.56 -10.40 -18.31
N VAL A 109 -30.37 -10.84 -17.36
CA VAL A 109 -31.83 -10.69 -17.40
C VAL A 109 -32.25 -9.70 -16.32
N LYS A 110 -33.46 -9.13 -16.44
CA LYS A 110 -33.91 -8.09 -15.52
C LYS A 110 -34.01 -8.65 -14.08
N GLY A 111 -33.00 -8.34 -13.26
CA GLY A 111 -32.95 -8.73 -11.85
C GLY A 111 -32.16 -10.02 -11.55
N ASP A 112 -31.49 -10.63 -12.53
CA ASP A 112 -30.67 -11.84 -12.32
C ASP A 112 -29.55 -11.95 -13.36
N ILE A 113 -28.48 -12.68 -13.02
CA ILE A 113 -27.37 -13.02 -13.92
C ILE A 113 -27.41 -14.52 -14.13
N LEU A 114 -27.59 -14.95 -15.38
CA LEU A 114 -27.61 -16.37 -15.73
C LEU A 114 -26.27 -16.77 -16.34
N GLY A 115 -25.60 -17.76 -15.77
CA GLY A 115 -24.48 -18.45 -16.40
C GLY A 115 -24.96 -19.44 -17.46
N VAL A 116 -24.44 -19.35 -18.67
CA VAL A 116 -24.62 -20.38 -19.70
C VAL A 116 -23.56 -21.45 -19.47
N VAL A 117 -24.01 -22.67 -19.19
CA VAL A 117 -23.16 -23.79 -18.82
C VAL A 117 -23.31 -24.96 -19.77
N GLU A 118 -22.21 -25.68 -19.99
CA GLU A 118 -22.13 -26.94 -20.75
C GLU A 118 -21.52 -28.05 -19.87
N PRO A 119 -21.69 -29.35 -20.19
CA PRO A 119 -21.01 -30.41 -19.45
C PRO A 119 -19.48 -30.27 -19.54
N ALA A 120 -18.77 -30.34 -18.42
CA ALA A 120 -17.31 -30.34 -18.43
C ALA A 120 -16.80 -31.71 -18.90
N GLU A 121 -16.01 -31.76 -19.98
CA GLU A 121 -15.39 -33.00 -20.45
C GLU A 121 -14.46 -33.56 -19.36
N LEU A 122 -14.75 -34.77 -18.88
CA LEU A 122 -13.86 -35.49 -17.98
C LEU A 122 -12.65 -35.99 -18.78
N PRO A 123 -11.42 -35.58 -18.43
CA PRO A 123 -10.23 -36.06 -19.11
C PRO A 123 -10.00 -37.54 -18.75
N GLY A 124 -10.53 -38.46 -19.55
CA GLY A 124 -10.28 -39.90 -19.39
C GLY A 124 -11.30 -40.87 -20.01
N ASP A 125 -12.56 -40.46 -20.24
CA ASP A 125 -13.63 -41.38 -20.68
C ASP A 125 -13.95 -41.23 -22.17
N SER A 126 -13.05 -41.74 -23.02
CA SER A 126 -13.12 -41.60 -24.48
C SER A 126 -14.13 -42.52 -25.19
N ALA A 127 -15.08 -43.18 -24.50
CA ALA A 127 -15.74 -44.36 -25.10
C ALA A 127 -17.26 -44.53 -24.89
N ALA A 128 -17.98 -43.61 -24.26
CA ALA A 128 -19.45 -43.72 -24.18
C ALA A 128 -20.10 -42.53 -24.90
N GLY A 129 -20.89 -42.81 -25.94
CA GLY A 129 -21.63 -41.81 -26.73
C GLY A 129 -22.71 -41.11 -25.91
N THR A 130 -22.30 -40.18 -25.05
CA THR A 130 -23.19 -39.32 -24.28
C THR A 130 -23.82 -38.29 -25.22
N CYS A 131 -25.15 -38.28 -25.22
CA CYS A 131 -25.97 -37.33 -25.95
C CYS A 131 -25.53 -35.89 -25.59
N ALA A 132 -25.00 -35.15 -26.57
CA ALA A 132 -24.53 -33.78 -26.38
C ALA A 132 -25.67 -32.92 -25.82
N GLN A 133 -25.59 -32.61 -24.52
CA GLN A 133 -26.56 -31.71 -23.91
C GLN A 133 -26.29 -30.30 -24.42
N SER A 134 -27.33 -29.65 -24.93
CA SER A 134 -27.24 -28.25 -25.37
C SER A 134 -26.89 -27.34 -24.19
N PRO A 135 -26.12 -26.26 -24.41
CA PRO A 135 -25.85 -25.26 -23.39
C PRO A 135 -27.15 -24.77 -22.75
N ARG A 136 -27.18 -24.66 -21.42
CA ARG A 136 -28.36 -24.17 -20.68
C ARG A 136 -27.99 -23.01 -19.78
N SER A 137 -28.95 -22.14 -19.50
CA SER A 137 -28.78 -21.01 -18.58
C SER A 137 -29.17 -21.41 -17.16
N VAL A 138 -28.32 -21.07 -16.19
CA VAL A 138 -28.48 -21.34 -14.76
C VAL A 138 -28.24 -20.04 -13.99
N SER A 139 -29.01 -19.76 -12.95
CA SER A 139 -28.75 -18.57 -12.11
C SER A 139 -27.36 -18.65 -11.50
N LEU A 140 -26.59 -17.58 -11.62
CA LEU A 140 -25.22 -17.53 -11.15
C LEU A 140 -25.11 -17.74 -9.64
N GLU A 141 -26.11 -17.28 -8.87
CA GLU A 141 -26.18 -17.51 -7.42
C GLU A 141 -26.21 -19.01 -7.06
N SER A 142 -26.74 -19.81 -7.98
CA SER A 142 -26.81 -21.28 -7.89
C SER A 142 -25.54 -21.98 -8.38
N LEU A 143 -24.52 -21.25 -8.83
CA LEU A 143 -23.26 -21.84 -9.28
C LEU A 143 -22.14 -21.63 -8.24
N ARG A 144 -21.29 -22.65 -8.08
CA ARG A 144 -20.02 -22.60 -7.34
C ARG A 144 -18.90 -23.13 -8.20
N LEU A 145 -17.66 -22.75 -7.93
CA LEU A 145 -16.51 -23.38 -8.56
C LEU A 145 -16.43 -24.85 -8.13
N ALA A 146 -16.17 -25.74 -9.09
CA ALA A 146 -15.98 -27.16 -8.82
C ALA A 146 -14.70 -27.43 -8.01
N ILE A 147 -13.70 -26.54 -8.15
CA ILE A 147 -12.46 -26.55 -7.37
C ILE A 147 -12.31 -25.15 -6.79
N PRO A 148 -12.24 -24.99 -5.45
CA PRO A 148 -11.96 -23.71 -4.84
C PRO A 148 -10.66 -23.12 -5.43
N GLU A 149 -10.75 -21.91 -5.96
CA GLU A 149 -9.59 -21.22 -6.52
C GLU A 149 -8.97 -20.30 -5.48
N PRO A 150 -7.63 -20.10 -5.46
CA PRO A 150 -7.02 -19.10 -4.61
C PRO A 150 -7.60 -17.71 -4.89
N PHE A 151 -7.81 -16.91 -3.84
CA PHE A 151 -8.13 -15.49 -4.02
C PHE A 151 -7.02 -14.83 -4.82
N TYR A 152 -7.39 -14.29 -5.99
CA TYR A 152 -6.43 -13.56 -6.79
C TYR A 152 -6.37 -12.12 -6.25
N HIS A 153 -5.33 -11.81 -5.48
CA HIS A 153 -5.05 -10.44 -5.02
C HIS A 153 -3.74 -9.95 -5.63
N ASP A 154 -3.79 -8.83 -6.37
CA ASP A 154 -2.60 -8.11 -6.82
C ASP A 154 -2.64 -6.73 -6.17
N ALA A 155 -1.54 -6.34 -5.56
CA ALA A 155 -1.46 -5.12 -4.77
C ALA A 155 -1.67 -3.84 -5.61
N LEU A 156 -1.43 -3.86 -6.92
CA LEU A 156 -1.65 -2.71 -7.81
C LEU A 156 -2.93 -2.78 -8.62
N LEU A 157 -3.57 -3.94 -8.65
CA LEU A 157 -4.82 -4.16 -9.36
C LEU A 157 -5.79 -4.81 -8.37
N PRO A 158 -6.73 -4.05 -7.79
CA PRO A 158 -7.58 -4.56 -6.73
C PRO A 158 -8.34 -5.81 -7.17
N ALA A 159 -8.58 -6.72 -6.22
CA ALA A 159 -9.45 -7.88 -6.41
C ALA A 159 -10.84 -7.37 -6.83
N LEU A 160 -11.42 -7.99 -7.85
CA LEU A 160 -12.74 -7.60 -8.33
C LEU A 160 -13.78 -7.86 -7.24
N GLU A 161 -13.52 -8.90 -6.45
CA GLU A 161 -14.16 -9.31 -5.21
C GLU A 161 -14.13 -8.24 -4.12
N ALA A 162 -13.14 -7.35 -4.14
CA ALA A 162 -13.02 -6.23 -3.22
C ALA A 162 -13.56 -4.91 -3.79
N ILE A 163 -14.05 -4.95 -5.03
CA ILE A 163 -14.69 -3.85 -5.75
C ILE A 163 -16.20 -4.10 -5.89
N GLU A 164 -16.66 -5.34 -5.63
CA GLU A 164 -18.05 -5.74 -5.83
C GLU A 164 -19.03 -4.92 -4.98
N PRO A 165 -20.11 -4.44 -5.60
CA PRO A 165 -21.01 -3.47 -4.99
C PRO A 165 -21.87 -3.99 -3.83
N HIS A 166 -21.88 -5.30 -3.58
CA HIS A 166 -22.71 -5.92 -2.54
C HIS A 166 -21.96 -6.26 -1.24
N HIS A 167 -20.63 -6.09 -1.21
CA HIS A 167 -19.80 -6.54 -0.08
C HIS A 167 -18.78 -5.51 0.45
N ALA A 168 -18.64 -4.34 -0.19
CA ALA A 168 -17.79 -3.24 0.28
C ALA A 168 -18.61 -2.00 0.67
N SER A 169 -18.17 -1.26 1.70
CA SER A 169 -18.87 -0.09 2.28
C SER A 169 -18.87 1.15 1.37
N LYS A 170 -17.85 1.27 0.51
CA LYS A 170 -17.84 2.02 -0.74
C LYS A 170 -17.34 1.09 -1.82
N ASN A 171 -18.08 1.03 -2.90
CA ASN A 171 -17.68 0.39 -4.12
C ASN A 171 -17.36 1.48 -5.15
N LEU A 172 -16.73 1.13 -6.27
CA LEU A 172 -16.57 2.05 -7.39
C LEU A 172 -17.87 2.78 -7.75
N LEU A 173 -19.03 2.13 -7.54
CA LEU A 173 -20.36 2.72 -7.74
C LEU A 173 -20.59 3.96 -6.88
N ASP A 174 -20.20 3.98 -5.60
CA ASP A 174 -20.32 5.16 -4.74
C ASP A 174 -19.39 6.29 -5.17
N LEU A 175 -18.18 5.95 -5.62
CA LEU A 175 -17.25 6.92 -6.20
C LEU A 175 -17.84 7.54 -7.49
N TRP A 176 -18.42 6.72 -8.37
CA TRP A 176 -19.12 7.18 -9.56
C TRP A 176 -20.33 8.02 -9.21
N LEU A 177 -21.13 7.61 -8.22
CA LEU A 177 -22.28 8.35 -7.72
C LEU A 177 -21.87 9.71 -7.18
N SER A 178 -20.79 9.78 -6.40
CA SER A 178 -20.24 11.03 -5.86
C SER A 178 -19.84 11.99 -7.00
N LYS A 179 -19.12 11.50 -8.01
CA LYS A 179 -18.75 12.29 -9.19
C LYS A 179 -19.98 12.73 -10.00
N LEU A 180 -20.97 11.85 -10.20
CA LEU A 180 -22.21 12.14 -10.94
C LEU A 180 -23.16 13.06 -10.17
N CYS A 181 -23.16 13.03 -8.84
CA CYS A 181 -24.00 13.87 -7.98
C CYS A 181 -23.33 15.19 -7.58
N GLY A 182 -22.06 15.40 -7.97
CA GLY A 182 -21.32 16.65 -7.79
C GLY A 182 -22.10 17.88 -8.28
N VAL A 183 -21.77 19.05 -7.71
CA VAL A 183 -22.54 20.29 -7.78
C VAL A 183 -22.92 20.71 -9.21
N ALA A 184 -22.06 20.45 -10.20
CA ALA A 184 -22.30 20.77 -11.61
C ALA A 184 -23.47 19.97 -12.24
N ASN A 185 -23.88 18.84 -11.65
CA ASN A 185 -24.83 17.90 -12.25
C ASN A 185 -26.19 17.87 -11.57
N LYS A 186 -26.43 18.69 -10.54
CA LYS A 186 -27.66 18.59 -9.73
C LYS A 186 -28.95 18.76 -10.54
N MET A 187 -28.94 19.46 -11.68
CA MET A 187 -30.17 19.83 -12.40
C MET A 187 -30.43 19.12 -13.75
N HIS A 188 -29.52 18.28 -14.25
CA HIS A 188 -29.66 17.73 -15.62
C HIS A 188 -30.23 16.31 -15.71
N THR A 189 -30.10 15.50 -14.66
CA THR A 189 -30.59 14.11 -14.65
C THR A 189 -31.14 13.74 -13.27
N SER A 190 -32.15 12.88 -13.25
CA SER A 190 -32.73 12.35 -12.01
C SER A 190 -31.71 11.50 -11.25
N PHE A 191 -31.84 11.42 -9.92
CA PHE A 191 -30.98 10.57 -9.08
C PHE A 191 -30.97 9.11 -9.56
N ASN A 192 -32.13 8.58 -9.99
CA ASN A 192 -32.22 7.21 -10.53
C ASN A 192 -31.44 7.04 -11.83
N GLN A 193 -31.40 8.04 -12.71
CA GLN A 193 -30.57 7.99 -13.92
C GLN A 193 -29.08 8.03 -13.58
N LYS A 194 -28.68 8.86 -12.61
CA LYS A 194 -27.29 8.91 -12.12
C LYS A 194 -26.87 7.58 -11.51
N ARG A 195 -27.74 6.98 -10.70
CA ARG A 195 -27.49 5.66 -10.11
C ARG A 195 -27.33 4.58 -11.17
N LYS A 196 -28.22 4.53 -12.16
CA LYS A 196 -28.08 3.59 -13.29
C LYS A 196 -26.79 3.79 -14.08
N MET A 197 -26.40 5.05 -14.30
CA MET A 197 -25.12 5.36 -14.95
C MET A 197 -23.93 4.91 -14.09
N ALA A 198 -23.95 5.21 -12.79
CA ALA A 198 -22.89 4.80 -11.88
C ALA A 198 -22.69 3.28 -11.83
N TRP A 199 -23.78 2.51 -11.85
CA TRP A 199 -23.76 1.05 -12.00
C TRP A 199 -23.06 0.64 -13.29
N ARG A 200 -23.48 1.20 -14.42
CA ARG A 200 -22.85 0.92 -15.71
C ARG A 200 -21.35 1.24 -15.71
N LEU A 201 -20.94 2.38 -15.15
CA LEU A 201 -19.52 2.76 -15.06
C LEU A 201 -18.73 1.82 -14.15
N THR A 202 -19.37 1.29 -13.10
CA THR A 202 -18.81 0.28 -12.22
C THR A 202 -18.55 -1.01 -12.99
N ASP A 203 -19.53 -1.48 -13.79
CA ASP A 203 -19.38 -2.67 -14.62
C ASP A 203 -18.25 -2.50 -15.67
N GLU A 204 -18.17 -1.32 -16.31
CA GLU A 204 -17.11 -1.03 -17.28
C GLU A 204 -15.73 -0.96 -16.61
N ALA A 205 -15.60 -0.31 -15.46
CA ALA A 205 -14.36 -0.27 -14.68
C ALA A 205 -13.93 -1.67 -14.21
N THR A 206 -14.88 -2.45 -13.72
CA THR A 206 -14.73 -3.86 -13.32
C THR A 206 -14.15 -4.70 -14.46
N TYR A 207 -14.66 -4.52 -15.68
CA TYR A 207 -14.10 -5.17 -16.87
C TYR A 207 -12.67 -4.71 -17.18
N ILE A 208 -12.37 -3.41 -17.03
CA ILE A 208 -11.02 -2.86 -17.23
C ILE A 208 -10.02 -3.51 -16.27
N PHE A 209 -10.32 -3.55 -14.97
CA PHE A 209 -9.47 -4.20 -13.95
C PHE A 209 -9.22 -5.67 -14.30
N TYR A 210 -10.28 -6.40 -14.63
CA TYR A 210 -10.19 -7.80 -15.03
C TYR A 210 -9.28 -8.02 -16.24
N ALA A 211 -9.50 -7.26 -17.32
CA ALA A 211 -8.75 -7.41 -18.56
C ALA A 211 -7.25 -7.15 -18.33
N ALA A 212 -6.92 -6.11 -17.56
CA ALA A 212 -5.54 -5.80 -17.21
C ALA A 212 -4.89 -6.91 -16.39
N ARG A 213 -5.61 -7.47 -15.41
CA ARG A 213 -5.14 -8.60 -14.58
C ARG A 213 -4.88 -9.86 -15.40
N LYS A 214 -5.81 -10.23 -16.28
CA LYS A 214 -5.63 -11.38 -17.17
C LYS A 214 -4.36 -11.23 -18.02
N GLN A 215 -4.21 -10.07 -18.69
CA GLN A 215 -3.03 -9.79 -19.52
C GLN A 215 -1.74 -9.81 -18.69
N LEU A 216 -1.77 -9.25 -17.48
CA LEU A 216 -0.64 -9.28 -16.55
C LEU A 216 -0.25 -10.72 -16.21
N THR A 217 -1.20 -11.57 -15.81
CA THR A 217 -0.94 -12.98 -15.49
C THR A 217 -0.33 -13.72 -16.70
N GLU A 218 -0.92 -13.58 -17.89
CA GLU A 218 -0.41 -14.19 -19.12
C GLU A 218 1.03 -13.77 -19.42
N ARG A 219 1.36 -12.49 -19.22
CA ARG A 219 2.72 -11.95 -19.42
C ARG A 219 3.71 -12.43 -18.37
N ILE A 220 3.30 -12.52 -17.11
CA ILE A 220 4.14 -13.05 -16.02
C ILE A 220 4.44 -14.53 -16.28
N VAL A 221 3.43 -15.33 -16.59
CA VAL A 221 3.61 -16.76 -16.92
C VAL A 221 4.51 -16.91 -18.14
N ALA A 222 4.30 -16.11 -19.19
CA ALA A 222 5.19 -16.10 -20.34
C ALA A 222 6.64 -15.78 -19.94
N ALA A 223 6.88 -14.75 -19.12
CA ALA A 223 8.22 -14.41 -18.65
C ALA A 223 8.85 -15.54 -17.80
N GLN A 224 8.06 -16.23 -16.97
CA GLN A 224 8.51 -17.31 -16.10
C GLN A 224 8.82 -18.61 -16.86
N MET A 225 7.94 -19.05 -17.77
CA MET A 225 8.11 -20.28 -18.57
C MET A 225 9.41 -20.27 -19.38
N HIS A 226 9.77 -19.10 -19.88
CA HIS A 226 10.99 -18.86 -20.62
C HIS A 226 12.27 -18.88 -19.76
N SER A 227 12.14 -18.89 -18.43
CA SER A 227 13.25 -18.91 -17.48
C SER A 227 13.61 -20.32 -16.97
N GLY A 228 12.77 -21.32 -17.22
CA GLY A 228 12.67 -22.47 -16.31
C GLY A 228 13.35 -23.79 -16.67
N HIS A 229 13.53 -24.17 -17.94
CA HIS A 229 13.58 -25.63 -18.21
C HIS A 229 14.81 -26.26 -18.88
N ASP A 230 15.70 -25.53 -19.55
CA ASP A 230 16.67 -26.19 -20.47
C ASP A 230 18.14 -25.74 -20.35
N GLY A 231 18.52 -24.99 -19.32
CA GLY A 231 19.87 -24.38 -19.28
C GLY A 231 20.12 -23.37 -20.43
N ARG A 232 19.08 -23.04 -21.20
CA ARG A 232 19.10 -21.97 -22.20
C ARG A 232 19.20 -20.63 -21.46
N LYS A 233 19.97 -19.70 -22.05
CA LYS A 233 20.07 -18.32 -21.57
C LYS A 233 18.68 -17.71 -21.47
N GLN A 234 18.42 -16.98 -20.39
CA GLN A 234 17.17 -16.24 -20.22
C GLN A 234 16.92 -15.37 -21.47
N PRO A 235 15.69 -15.31 -21.99
CA PRO A 235 15.40 -14.52 -23.19
C PRO A 235 15.37 -13.02 -22.92
N TRP A 236 15.49 -12.62 -21.66
CA TRP A 236 15.51 -11.24 -21.25
C TRP A 236 16.64 -11.03 -20.26
N GLU A 237 17.29 -9.88 -20.36
CA GLU A 237 18.25 -9.39 -19.37
C GLU A 237 17.69 -8.07 -18.82
N LEU A 238 17.47 -8.04 -17.50
CA LEU A 238 17.09 -6.82 -16.78
C LEU A 238 18.29 -6.37 -15.94
N LYS A 239 18.86 -5.22 -16.29
CA LYS A 239 19.94 -4.58 -15.55
C LYS A 239 19.42 -3.36 -14.81
N VAL A 240 19.44 -3.44 -13.48
CA VAL A 240 19.11 -2.30 -12.60
C VAL A 240 20.40 -1.65 -12.11
N HIS A 241 20.53 -0.34 -12.31
CA HIS A 241 21.68 0.45 -11.86
C HIS A 241 21.26 1.84 -11.38
N LEU A 242 22.12 2.47 -10.57
CA LEU A 242 21.92 3.85 -10.12
C LEU A 242 22.75 4.79 -10.98
N GLN A 243 22.10 5.79 -11.57
CA GLN A 243 22.74 6.89 -12.28
C GLN A 243 22.70 8.14 -11.39
N SER A 244 23.87 8.67 -11.02
CA SER A 244 23.95 9.91 -10.24
C SER A 244 25.18 10.74 -10.62
N GLY A 245 25.04 12.06 -10.58
CA GLY A 245 26.15 13.01 -10.60
C GLY A 245 26.74 13.29 -9.21
N ASP A 246 26.11 12.83 -8.13
CA ASP A 246 26.55 13.06 -6.75
C ASP A 246 27.62 12.03 -6.34
N ALA A 247 28.88 12.46 -6.36
CA ALA A 247 30.01 11.62 -5.98
C ALA A 247 29.95 11.14 -4.50
N ARG A 248 29.32 11.90 -3.60
CA ARG A 248 29.19 11.51 -2.18
C ARG A 248 28.20 10.37 -2.03
N LEU A 249 27.07 10.44 -2.74
CA LEU A 249 26.11 9.35 -2.82
C LEU A 249 26.77 8.08 -3.36
N LEU A 250 27.46 8.19 -4.50
CA LEU A 250 28.13 7.04 -5.11
C LEU A 250 29.19 6.44 -4.17
N ALA A 251 29.97 7.27 -3.46
CA ALA A 251 30.96 6.79 -2.49
C ALA A 251 30.31 6.09 -1.29
N ALA A 252 29.18 6.61 -0.79
CA ALA A 252 28.43 5.99 0.30
C ALA A 252 27.82 4.62 -0.08
N LEU A 253 27.54 4.41 -1.37
CA LEU A 253 26.96 3.17 -1.91
C LEU A 253 27.99 2.22 -2.54
N ALA A 254 29.26 2.63 -2.67
CA ALA A 254 30.31 1.94 -3.40
C ALA A 254 30.58 0.48 -2.98
N PRO A 255 30.40 0.04 -1.72
CA PRO A 255 30.55 -1.36 -1.36
C PRO A 255 29.41 -2.27 -1.89
N ALA A 256 28.30 -1.72 -2.39
CA ALA A 256 27.02 -2.42 -2.44
C ALA A 256 26.30 -2.46 -3.81
N ALA A 257 26.79 -1.78 -4.87
CA ALA A 257 26.01 -1.64 -6.09
C ALA A 257 26.81 -1.42 -7.39
N PRO A 258 26.31 -1.87 -8.56
CA PRO A 258 26.79 -1.42 -9.86
C PRO A 258 26.41 0.05 -10.09
N LEU A 259 27.41 0.93 -10.11
CA LEU A 259 27.25 2.38 -10.22
C LEU A 259 27.73 2.86 -11.59
N THR A 260 26.97 3.74 -12.23
CA THR A 260 27.38 4.42 -13.47
C THR A 260 27.46 5.91 -13.26
N ARG A 261 28.61 6.51 -13.58
CA ARG A 261 28.78 7.97 -13.53
C ARG A 261 27.92 8.60 -14.62
N GLY A 262 26.94 9.43 -14.21
CA GLY A 262 26.09 10.13 -15.17
C GLY A 262 26.90 11.11 -16.01
N GLY A 263 26.68 11.11 -17.33
CA GLY A 263 27.19 12.16 -18.21
C GLY A 263 26.48 13.48 -17.89
N GLY A 264 27.13 14.37 -17.15
CA GLY A 264 26.77 15.79 -16.99
C GLY A 264 25.51 16.15 -16.19
N SER A 265 24.55 15.23 -15.97
CA SER A 265 23.34 15.53 -15.18
C SER A 265 23.56 15.31 -13.67
N ALA A 266 23.25 16.33 -12.87
CA ALA A 266 23.29 16.28 -11.41
C ALA A 266 22.16 15.42 -10.79
N GLU A 267 21.22 14.96 -11.60
CA GLU A 267 20.01 14.28 -11.12
C GLU A 267 20.24 12.78 -10.90
N THR A 268 19.93 12.33 -9.68
CA THR A 268 19.98 10.92 -9.29
C THR A 268 18.74 10.20 -9.79
N ALA A 269 18.91 9.02 -10.38
CA ALA A 269 17.82 8.19 -10.86
C ALA A 269 18.15 6.70 -10.79
N VAL A 270 17.12 5.89 -10.55
CA VAL A 270 17.19 4.44 -10.75
C VAL A 270 16.91 4.16 -12.21
N VAL A 271 17.79 3.39 -12.86
CA VAL A 271 17.70 3.05 -14.27
C VAL A 271 17.58 1.55 -14.42
N MET A 272 16.59 1.12 -15.20
CA MET A 272 16.32 -0.26 -15.55
C MET A 272 16.47 -0.42 -17.06
N ASP A 273 17.47 -1.19 -17.47
CA ASP A 273 17.69 -1.56 -18.87
C ASP A 273 17.18 -2.98 -19.08
N LEU A 274 16.16 -3.12 -19.92
CA LEU A 274 15.57 -4.40 -20.28
C LEU A 274 15.93 -4.72 -21.74
N VAL A 275 16.58 -5.85 -21.97
CA VAL A 275 17.03 -6.30 -23.29
C VAL A 275 16.48 -7.70 -23.58
N CYS A 276 15.82 -7.88 -24.71
CA CYS A 276 15.43 -9.18 -25.25
C CYS A 276 16.63 -9.81 -25.98
N LEU A 277 17.03 -11.00 -25.53
CA LEU A 277 18.21 -11.74 -25.99
C LEU A 277 17.88 -12.78 -27.08
N THR A 278 16.61 -13.21 -27.19
CA THR A 278 16.20 -14.24 -28.17
C THR A 278 15.47 -13.61 -29.36
N ALA A 279 16.14 -13.60 -30.51
CA ALA A 279 15.54 -13.33 -31.81
C ALA A 279 15.23 -14.65 -32.52
N ASP A 280 14.44 -15.54 -31.90
CA ASP A 280 14.00 -16.75 -32.61
C ASP A 280 13.02 -16.34 -33.71
N SER A 281 13.28 -16.88 -34.90
CA SER A 281 12.76 -16.49 -36.22
C SER A 281 11.24 -16.67 -36.43
N GLY A 282 10.49 -17.05 -35.40
CA GLY A 282 9.04 -17.28 -35.46
C GLY A 282 8.14 -16.08 -35.14
N GLY A 283 8.71 -14.97 -34.65
CA GLY A 283 7.96 -13.73 -34.39
C GLY A 283 8.74 -12.81 -33.48
N ARG A 284 9.35 -11.75 -34.04
CA ARG A 284 9.91 -10.66 -33.23
C ARG A 284 8.77 -10.00 -32.45
N MET A 285 8.59 -10.35 -31.19
CA MET A 285 7.79 -9.52 -30.30
C MET A 285 8.56 -8.23 -30.03
N CYS A 286 8.04 -7.10 -30.51
CA CYS A 286 8.58 -5.80 -30.16
C CYS A 286 8.41 -5.61 -28.65
N LEU A 287 9.49 -5.32 -27.93
CA LEU A 287 9.44 -5.16 -26.47
C LEU A 287 8.51 -4.02 -26.05
N ARG A 288 8.37 -3.00 -26.92
CA ARG A 288 7.38 -1.94 -26.78
C ARG A 288 5.95 -2.48 -26.85
N GLU A 289 5.64 -3.35 -27.80
CA GLU A 289 4.31 -3.95 -27.94
C GLU A 289 4.01 -4.89 -26.77
N TRP A 290 5.01 -5.68 -26.36
CA TRP A 290 4.88 -6.58 -25.22
C TRP A 290 4.64 -5.84 -23.89
N LEU A 291 5.29 -4.69 -23.69
CA LEU A 291 5.09 -3.85 -22.51
C LEU A 291 3.90 -2.89 -22.61
N THR A 292 3.28 -2.76 -23.79
CA THR A 292 2.07 -1.96 -23.97
C THR A 292 0.88 -2.88 -23.81
N PRO A 293 0.07 -2.76 -22.74
CA PRO A 293 -1.20 -3.48 -22.67
C PRO A 293 -2.00 -3.18 -23.93
N SER A 294 -2.42 -4.23 -24.64
CA SER A 294 -3.35 -4.08 -25.75
C SER A 294 -4.65 -3.57 -25.13
N ALA A 295 -4.94 -2.28 -25.30
CA ALA A 295 -6.21 -1.72 -24.84
C ALA A 295 -7.35 -2.54 -25.46
N PRO A 296 -8.45 -2.80 -24.74
CA PRO A 296 -9.66 -3.31 -25.37
C PRO A 296 -10.05 -2.36 -26.50
N SER A 297 -10.13 -2.91 -27.71
CA SER A 297 -10.25 -2.23 -28.98
C SER A 297 -11.34 -1.16 -29.02
N CYS A 298 -10.96 0.11 -28.86
CA CYS A 298 -11.76 1.27 -29.28
C CYS A 298 -10.79 2.31 -29.89
N GLY A 299 -10.77 2.38 -31.22
CA GLY A 299 -9.74 3.08 -32.00
C GLY A 299 -9.79 4.60 -31.89
N GLY A 300 -8.87 5.16 -31.11
CA GLY A 300 -8.53 6.59 -31.11
C GLY A 300 -7.01 6.80 -31.09
N PRO A 301 -6.50 7.89 -31.71
CA PRO A 301 -5.07 8.19 -31.71
C PRO A 301 -4.56 8.53 -30.30
N ARG A 302 -3.49 7.84 -29.86
CA ARG A 302 -2.81 8.07 -28.59
C ARG A 302 -1.89 9.29 -28.69
N SER A 303 -2.19 10.38 -28.00
CA SER A 303 -1.22 11.46 -27.78
C SER A 303 -0.13 10.99 -26.82
N SER A 304 1.14 11.15 -27.19
CA SER A 304 2.28 10.87 -26.31
C SER A 304 2.33 11.88 -25.16
N ARG A 305 1.55 11.63 -24.10
CA ARG A 305 1.65 12.39 -22.85
C ARG A 305 2.97 12.01 -22.20
N THR A 306 3.87 12.99 -22.04
CA THR A 306 5.04 12.88 -21.18
C THR A 306 4.53 12.61 -19.76
N GLN A 307 4.59 11.36 -19.33
CA GLN A 307 4.19 10.96 -17.98
C GLN A 307 5.17 11.63 -17.00
N SER A 308 4.64 12.54 -16.18
CA SER A 308 5.40 13.36 -15.24
C SER A 308 6.05 12.45 -14.19
N GLY A 309 7.35 12.20 -14.31
CA GLY A 309 8.15 11.54 -13.27
C GLY A 309 8.82 10.23 -13.67
N MET A 310 8.59 9.67 -14.86
CA MET A 310 9.27 8.45 -15.32
C MET A 310 9.57 8.51 -16.81
N GLU A 311 10.83 8.31 -17.17
CA GLU A 311 11.31 8.41 -18.54
C GLU A 311 11.43 7.03 -19.17
N TRP A 312 10.77 6.85 -20.31
CA TRP A 312 10.79 5.62 -21.11
C TRP A 312 11.52 5.89 -22.42
N THR A 313 12.62 5.19 -22.64
CA THR A 313 13.46 5.36 -23.85
C THR A 313 13.62 4.01 -24.53
N ALA A 314 13.02 3.86 -25.71
CA ALA A 314 13.31 2.72 -26.57
C ALA A 314 14.74 2.86 -27.11
N ILE A 315 15.62 1.92 -26.76
CA ILE A 315 16.98 1.85 -27.27
C ILE A 315 16.97 1.15 -28.65
N SER A 316 16.15 0.11 -28.79
CA SER A 316 15.89 -0.61 -30.04
C SER A 316 14.52 -1.31 -29.96
N ASP A 317 14.13 -2.08 -30.98
CA ASP A 317 12.92 -2.93 -30.93
C ASP A 317 12.98 -4.02 -29.84
N THR A 318 14.19 -4.36 -29.40
CA THR A 318 14.48 -5.40 -28.42
C THR A 318 15.00 -4.85 -27.09
N ALA A 319 15.25 -3.54 -26.97
CA ALA A 319 15.83 -2.95 -25.77
C ALA A 319 15.08 -1.69 -25.34
N LEU A 320 14.78 -1.61 -24.05
CA LEU A 320 14.10 -0.49 -23.43
C LEU A 320 14.86 -0.05 -22.18
N ARG A 321 14.98 1.26 -22.02
CA ARG A 321 15.44 1.89 -20.80
C ARG A 321 14.29 2.59 -20.10
N VAL A 322 14.26 2.40 -18.79
CA VAL A 322 13.32 3.05 -17.90
C VAL A 322 14.11 3.79 -16.83
N ARG A 323 13.85 5.09 -16.66
CA ARG A 323 14.55 5.95 -15.71
C ARG A 323 13.55 6.62 -14.77
N ILE A 324 13.75 6.41 -13.46
CA ILE A 324 12.92 6.99 -12.39
C ILE A 324 13.81 7.93 -11.55
N PRO A 325 13.62 9.26 -11.66
CA PRO A 325 14.31 10.23 -10.81
C PRO A 325 13.98 10.02 -9.34
N ILE A 326 14.99 10.16 -8.48
CA ILE A 326 14.84 10.05 -7.02
C ILE A 326 15.89 10.92 -6.31
N PRO A 327 15.53 11.69 -5.27
CA PRO A 327 16.50 12.46 -4.50
C PRO A 327 17.56 11.58 -3.84
N ALA A 328 18.82 12.02 -3.88
CA ALA A 328 19.94 11.32 -3.25
C ALA A 328 19.72 11.06 -1.74
N SER A 329 19.11 12.01 -1.04
CA SER A 329 18.76 11.88 0.39
C SER A 329 17.75 10.76 0.66
N VAL A 330 16.83 10.51 -0.26
CA VAL A 330 15.87 9.41 -0.16
C VAL A 330 16.56 8.08 -0.42
N VAL A 331 17.45 8.01 -1.43
CA VAL A 331 18.24 6.80 -1.72
C VAL A 331 19.07 6.39 -0.51
N LEU A 332 19.77 7.34 0.13
CA LEU A 332 20.56 7.08 1.33
C LEU A 332 19.69 6.57 2.48
N ARG A 333 18.54 7.18 2.72
CA ARG A 333 17.61 6.78 3.79
C ARG A 333 17.09 5.36 3.58
N LEU A 334 16.66 5.04 2.35
CA LEU A 334 16.18 3.70 1.99
C LEU A 334 17.32 2.68 2.01
N HIS A 335 18.53 3.05 1.61
CA HIS A 335 19.71 2.21 1.73
C HIS A 335 20.00 1.87 3.19
N THR A 336 20.00 2.86 4.09
CA THR A 336 20.13 2.61 5.53
C THR A 336 19.06 1.65 6.01
N ARG A 337 17.77 1.90 5.74
CA ARG A 337 16.68 0.99 6.10
C ARG A 337 16.90 -0.43 5.59
N TYR A 338 17.28 -0.56 4.31
CA TYR A 338 17.52 -1.85 3.66
C TYR A 338 18.64 -2.64 4.32
N PHE A 339 19.80 -2.01 4.57
CA PHE A 339 20.93 -2.70 5.18
C PHE A 339 20.72 -2.98 6.67
N THR A 340 20.00 -2.10 7.35
CA THR A 340 19.51 -2.29 8.72
C THR A 340 18.65 -3.56 8.82
N GLN A 341 17.80 -3.85 7.83
CA GLN A 341 17.01 -5.11 7.76
C GLN A 341 17.81 -6.31 7.22
N LEU A 342 18.74 -6.11 6.28
CA LEU A 342 19.53 -7.21 5.71
C LEU A 342 20.56 -7.77 6.70
N SER A 343 21.23 -6.90 7.46
CA SER A 343 22.16 -7.31 8.53
C SER A 343 21.46 -8.12 9.62
N ALA A 344 20.13 -8.03 9.59
CA ALA A 344 19.20 -8.62 10.49
C ALA A 344 18.81 -10.04 10.06
N ALA A 345 18.46 -10.25 8.79
CA ALA A 345 18.01 -11.53 8.25
C ALA A 345 19.20 -12.43 7.81
N ALA A 346 19.55 -13.43 8.62
CA ALA A 346 20.53 -14.44 8.21
C ALA A 346 19.96 -15.34 7.10
N SER A 347 20.70 -15.49 6.00
CA SER A 347 20.65 -16.67 5.09
C SER A 347 19.46 -16.84 4.12
N VAL A 348 18.90 -15.78 3.55
CA VAL A 348 18.09 -15.91 2.31
C VAL A 348 18.73 -15.08 1.20
N ALA A 349 18.71 -15.59 -0.04
CA ALA A 349 19.17 -14.86 -1.22
C ALA A 349 18.27 -13.62 -1.44
N THR A 350 18.57 -12.53 -0.73
CA THR A 350 17.84 -11.27 -0.83
C THR A 350 18.16 -10.59 -2.16
N ASP A 351 17.12 -10.16 -2.88
CA ASP A 351 17.24 -9.28 -4.05
C ASP A 351 18.22 -8.14 -3.76
N SER A 352 19.05 -7.71 -4.71
CA SER A 352 19.97 -6.60 -4.43
C SER A 352 19.19 -5.32 -4.06
N PHE A 353 19.81 -4.44 -3.26
CA PHE A 353 19.21 -3.16 -2.86
C PHE A 353 18.58 -2.41 -4.04
N LEU A 354 19.25 -2.36 -5.19
CA LEU A 354 18.75 -1.69 -6.38
C LEU A 354 17.50 -2.35 -6.96
N HIS A 355 17.40 -3.69 -6.94
CA HIS A 355 16.18 -4.38 -7.38
C HIS A 355 15.04 -4.16 -6.38
N ALA A 356 15.31 -4.16 -5.07
CA ALA A 356 14.30 -3.80 -4.06
C ALA A 356 13.83 -2.36 -4.23
N LEU A 357 14.74 -1.41 -4.45
CA LEU A 357 14.43 0.00 -4.69
C LEU A 357 13.64 0.21 -5.99
N ALA A 358 14.01 -0.48 -7.07
CA ALA A 358 13.27 -0.42 -8.33
C ALA A 358 11.83 -0.91 -8.18
N ARG A 359 11.62 -2.04 -7.47
CA ARG A 359 10.27 -2.55 -7.18
C ARG A 359 9.47 -1.58 -6.35
N LEU A 360 10.06 -1.04 -5.28
CA LEU A 360 9.41 -0.05 -4.42
C LEU A 360 8.96 1.18 -5.23
N LEU A 361 9.83 1.72 -6.10
CA LEU A 361 9.50 2.87 -6.93
C LEU A 361 8.41 2.56 -7.94
N LEU A 362 8.52 1.45 -8.67
CA LEU A 362 7.49 1.00 -9.61
C LEU A 362 6.13 0.84 -8.91
N ARG A 363 6.12 0.25 -7.71
CA ARG A 363 4.93 0.04 -6.90
C ARG A 363 4.25 1.36 -6.54
N TYR A 364 4.98 2.29 -5.91
CA TYR A 364 4.38 3.56 -5.47
C TYR A 364 4.09 4.54 -6.62
N HIS A 365 4.84 4.49 -7.73
CA HIS A 365 4.46 5.20 -8.94
C HIS A 365 3.20 4.61 -9.57
N GLY A 366 3.03 3.29 -9.54
CA GLY A 366 1.87 2.58 -10.09
C GLY A 366 0.58 2.81 -9.31
N LEU A 367 0.68 2.90 -7.97
CA LEU A 367 -0.44 3.17 -7.07
C LEU A 367 -1.26 4.40 -7.52
N CYS A 368 -0.58 5.42 -8.03
CA CYS A 368 -1.19 6.68 -8.47
C CYS A 368 -1.21 6.89 -9.98
N GLY A 369 -1.35 5.80 -10.76
CA GLY A 369 -1.48 5.88 -12.22
C GLY A 369 -0.28 6.55 -12.92
N GLY A 370 0.89 6.54 -12.28
CA GLY A 370 2.11 7.17 -12.80
C GLY A 370 2.26 8.67 -12.54
N ASN A 371 1.30 9.31 -11.87
CA ASN A 371 1.33 10.76 -11.60
C ASN A 371 1.09 11.07 -10.12
N LEU A 372 1.98 10.55 -9.27
CA LEU A 372 1.86 10.67 -7.83
C LEU A 372 1.87 12.14 -7.37
N GLU A 373 2.54 13.09 -8.04
CA GLU A 373 2.44 14.52 -7.68
C GLU A 373 0.99 15.03 -7.75
N GLU A 374 0.25 14.72 -8.83
CA GLU A 374 -1.15 15.13 -9.01
C GLU A 374 -2.13 14.37 -8.10
N GLU A 375 -1.73 13.19 -7.64
CA GLU A 375 -2.53 12.34 -6.75
C GLU A 375 -2.01 12.33 -5.30
N SER A 376 -1.01 13.13 -4.93
CA SER A 376 -0.29 13.08 -3.64
C SER A 376 -1.09 13.56 -2.41
N GLY A 377 -2.40 13.77 -2.54
CA GLY A 377 -3.29 14.28 -1.49
C GLY A 377 -3.89 13.23 -0.57
N TRP A 378 -3.55 11.94 -0.71
CA TRP A 378 -4.16 10.86 0.10
C TRP A 378 -3.66 10.80 1.53
N GLN A 379 -2.42 11.23 1.78
CA GLN A 379 -1.80 11.23 3.11
C GLN A 379 -0.63 12.22 3.17
N ALA A 380 -0.37 12.77 4.34
CA ALA A 380 0.80 13.60 4.61
C ALA A 380 1.40 13.19 5.95
N ALA A 381 2.72 13.01 6.03
CA ALA A 381 3.34 12.42 7.21
C ALA A 381 3.54 13.44 8.35
N VAL A 382 3.51 12.94 9.58
CA VAL A 382 3.78 13.75 10.78
C VAL A 382 5.25 14.17 10.77
N PRO A 383 5.59 15.44 11.07
CA PRO A 383 6.97 15.88 11.09
C PRO A 383 7.82 15.14 12.13
N PRO A 384 9.10 14.81 11.82
CA PRO A 384 9.99 14.13 12.77
C PRO A 384 10.07 14.79 14.16
N PRO A 385 10.15 16.13 14.33
CA PRO A 385 10.18 16.74 15.67
C PRO A 385 8.95 16.46 16.51
N VAL A 386 7.78 16.29 15.88
CA VAL A 386 6.53 15.94 16.56
C VAL A 386 6.58 14.47 17.01
N MET A 387 7.04 13.59 16.12
CA MET A 387 7.25 12.17 16.44
C MET A 387 8.30 11.98 17.55
N ASP A 388 9.35 12.79 17.56
CA ASP A 388 10.40 12.78 18.57
C ASP A 388 9.84 13.09 19.96
N ILE A 389 8.93 14.06 20.07
CA ILE A 389 8.24 14.36 21.33
C ILE A 389 7.27 13.24 21.73
N PHE A 390 6.56 12.67 20.77
CA PHE A 390 5.70 11.50 21.03
C PHE A 390 6.51 10.27 21.49
N GLU A 391 7.77 10.12 21.09
CA GLU A 391 8.67 9.03 21.49
C GLU A 391 9.42 9.30 22.80
N HIS A 392 10.05 10.48 22.95
CA HIS A 392 11.07 10.77 23.95
C HIS A 392 10.57 11.09 25.36
N ARG A 393 9.28 10.92 25.67
CA ARG A 393 8.82 10.91 27.07
C ARG A 393 9.43 9.71 27.83
N GLN A 394 10.66 9.90 28.34
CA GLN A 394 11.48 8.96 29.13
C GLN A 394 10.94 8.67 30.54
N GLN A 395 9.90 9.38 30.99
CA GLN A 395 9.37 9.24 32.35
C GLN A 395 8.29 8.16 32.48
N GLY A 396 7.84 7.57 31.37
CA GLY A 396 6.89 6.45 31.35
C GLY A 396 7.54 5.11 31.03
N SER A 397 8.86 4.97 31.20
CA SER A 397 9.51 3.66 31.07
C SER A 397 9.03 2.78 32.21
N LEU A 398 7.96 2.03 31.94
CA LEU A 398 7.37 1.03 32.83
C LEU A 398 8.43 -0.02 33.25
N SER A 399 9.52 -0.15 32.48
CA SER A 399 10.76 -0.77 32.92
C SER A 399 11.99 -0.34 32.11
N PRO A 400 13.13 -0.01 32.75
CA PRO A 400 14.40 0.27 32.06
C PRO A 400 14.94 -0.94 31.25
N GLN A 401 14.37 -2.13 31.46
CA GLN A 401 14.76 -3.37 30.77
C GLN A 401 13.98 -3.62 29.47
N CYS A 402 12.87 -2.92 29.24
CA CYS A 402 12.02 -3.09 28.06
C CYS A 402 11.85 -1.75 27.32
N PRO A 403 12.50 -1.56 26.16
CA PRO A 403 12.37 -0.31 25.42
C PRO A 403 10.94 -0.13 24.90
N THR A 404 10.46 1.12 24.93
CA THR A 404 9.24 1.54 24.22
C THR A 404 9.38 1.20 22.75
N ILE A 405 8.38 0.54 22.18
CA ILE A 405 8.27 0.42 20.72
C ILE A 405 7.38 1.57 20.24
N VAL A 406 7.85 2.31 19.24
CA VAL A 406 7.03 3.26 18.49
C VAL A 406 6.79 2.72 17.09
N VAL A 407 5.53 2.64 16.67
CA VAL A 407 5.12 2.16 15.35
C VAL A 407 4.19 3.17 14.67
N GLU A 408 4.44 3.46 13.40
CA GLU A 408 3.52 4.23 12.55
C GLU A 408 2.50 3.26 11.91
N CYS A 409 1.20 3.45 12.14
CA CYS A 409 0.14 2.55 11.67
C CYS A 409 -0.12 2.67 10.17
N PHE A 410 0.20 3.82 9.58
CA PHE A 410 -0.01 4.08 8.16
C PHE A 410 1.16 4.88 7.60
N ALA A 411 2.12 4.18 7.00
CA ALA A 411 3.26 4.81 6.36
C ALA A 411 3.70 4.03 5.12
N SER A 412 4.83 4.46 4.56
CA SER A 412 5.54 3.86 3.45
C SER A 412 7.04 3.96 3.74
N PRO A 413 7.89 3.16 3.08
CA PRO A 413 9.34 3.33 3.19
C PRO A 413 9.83 4.75 2.88
N PHE A 414 9.08 5.51 2.07
CA PHE A 414 9.41 6.89 1.71
C PHE A 414 9.15 7.89 2.83
N ASN A 415 8.02 7.78 3.53
CA ASN A 415 7.56 8.80 4.48
C ASN A 415 7.62 8.37 5.95
N ALA A 416 7.88 7.08 6.25
CA ALA A 416 8.06 6.61 7.61
C ALA A 416 9.20 7.38 8.30
N THR A 417 8.90 7.91 9.48
CA THR A 417 9.86 8.61 10.34
C THR A 417 10.50 7.68 11.37
N ARG A 418 9.94 6.48 11.55
CA ARG A 418 10.40 5.48 12.50
C ARG A 418 10.86 4.18 11.85
N PRO A 419 11.66 3.36 12.56
CA PRO A 419 12.13 2.08 12.04
C PRO A 419 10.99 1.08 11.79
N PHE A 420 9.94 1.14 12.61
CA PHE A 420 8.79 0.25 12.55
C PHE A 420 7.57 1.00 12.06
N PHE A 421 6.95 0.49 11.01
CA PHE A 421 5.74 1.04 10.46
C PHE A 421 4.95 -0.05 9.74
N PHE A 422 3.64 0.10 9.67
CA PHE A 422 2.81 -0.68 8.75
C PHE A 422 2.70 0.06 7.42
N SER A 423 2.56 -0.68 6.34
CA SER A 423 2.37 -0.14 4.99
C SER A 423 1.44 -1.02 4.17
N VAL A 424 0.93 -0.46 3.07
CA VAL A 424 -0.02 -1.14 2.19
C VAL A 424 0.60 -2.33 1.44
N PHE A 425 1.89 -2.24 1.07
CA PHE A 425 2.57 -3.21 0.20
C PHE A 425 3.65 -3.99 0.93
N HIS A 426 3.25 -4.96 1.75
CA HIS A 426 4.22 -5.72 2.55
C HIS A 426 5.31 -6.39 1.70
N ASP A 427 4.94 -6.96 0.55
CA ASP A 427 5.83 -7.71 -0.34
C ASP A 427 7.01 -6.87 -0.88
N THR A 428 6.81 -5.57 -1.09
CA THR A 428 7.88 -4.64 -1.49
C THR A 428 8.51 -3.93 -0.30
N ASP A 429 7.73 -3.63 0.73
CA ASP A 429 8.11 -2.69 1.77
C ASP A 429 8.80 -3.38 2.97
N ALA A 430 8.64 -4.70 3.11
CA ALA A 430 9.29 -5.50 4.17
C ALA A 430 10.81 -5.30 4.17
N ALA A 431 11.41 -5.25 2.97
CA ALA A 431 12.84 -5.02 2.80
C ALA A 431 13.32 -3.67 3.36
N PHE A 432 12.41 -2.75 3.66
CA PHE A 432 12.68 -1.41 4.18
C PHE A 432 12.10 -1.16 5.58
N GLY A 433 11.60 -2.22 6.25
CA GLY A 433 11.15 -2.18 7.64
C GLY A 433 9.63 -2.16 7.85
N SER A 434 8.83 -2.41 6.80
CA SER A 434 7.39 -2.57 6.97
C SER A 434 7.05 -3.83 7.77
N LEU A 435 6.17 -3.68 8.77
CA LEU A 435 5.56 -4.76 9.55
C LEU A 435 4.37 -5.41 8.82
N GLY A 436 4.04 -4.95 7.62
CA GLY A 436 2.93 -5.44 6.80
C GLY A 436 1.71 -4.52 6.81
N ASN A 437 0.55 -5.07 6.48
CA ASN A 437 -0.72 -4.33 6.47
C ASN A 437 -1.26 -4.19 7.90
N PHE A 438 -1.51 -2.97 8.34
CA PHE A 438 -2.03 -2.66 9.67
C PHE A 438 -3.28 -3.46 10.02
N PHE A 439 -4.24 -3.55 9.10
CA PHE A 439 -5.50 -4.26 9.33
C PHE A 439 -5.33 -5.78 9.41
N ALA A 440 -4.25 -6.33 8.84
CA ALA A 440 -3.93 -7.75 8.90
C ALA A 440 -3.18 -8.15 10.18
N CYS A 441 -2.64 -7.18 10.93
CA CYS A 441 -2.04 -7.42 12.22
C CYS A 441 -3.15 -7.67 13.26
N CYS A 442 -3.21 -8.87 13.83
CA CYS A 442 -4.37 -9.27 14.62
C CYS A 442 -4.48 -8.55 15.97
N ASP A 443 -3.36 -8.33 16.65
CA ASP A 443 -3.34 -7.77 18.00
C ASP A 443 -2.00 -7.10 18.39
N VAL A 444 -1.99 -6.54 19.59
CA VAL A 444 -0.83 -5.91 20.23
C VAL A 444 0.35 -6.87 20.35
N ALA A 445 0.11 -8.14 20.67
CA ALA A 445 1.18 -9.12 20.86
C ALA A 445 1.87 -9.44 19.53
N ALA A 446 1.12 -9.59 18.44
CA ALA A 446 1.63 -9.77 17.09
C ALA A 446 2.43 -8.55 16.62
N CYS A 447 1.94 -7.33 16.87
CA CYS A 447 2.66 -6.10 16.56
C CYS A 447 4.00 -6.03 17.30
N VAL A 448 3.98 -6.32 18.61
CA VAL A 448 5.19 -6.34 19.45
C VAL A 448 6.16 -7.44 19.03
N ALA A 449 5.67 -8.63 18.69
CA ALA A 449 6.47 -9.74 18.21
C ALA A 449 7.13 -9.43 16.86
N ALA A 450 6.40 -8.79 15.94
CA ALA A 450 6.93 -8.36 14.65
C ALA A 450 8.04 -7.31 14.83
N ALA A 451 7.82 -6.30 15.68
CA ALA A 451 8.84 -5.31 16.01
C ALA A 451 10.05 -5.94 16.70
N ASP A 452 9.85 -6.87 17.64
CA ASP A 452 10.92 -7.60 18.32
C ASP A 452 11.72 -8.48 17.38
N ALA A 453 11.07 -9.15 16.44
CA ALA A 453 11.75 -9.92 15.41
C ALA A 453 12.70 -8.98 14.65
N SER A 454 12.21 -7.82 14.18
CA SER A 454 13.04 -6.82 13.53
C SER A 454 14.18 -6.30 14.43
N VAL A 455 13.98 -6.09 15.73
CA VAL A 455 15.03 -5.65 16.68
C VAL A 455 16.08 -6.73 16.99
N ARG A 456 15.66 -7.99 17.19
CA ARG A 456 16.59 -9.10 17.47
C ARG A 456 17.49 -9.36 16.28
N LEU A 457 16.92 -9.23 15.10
CA LEU A 457 17.65 -9.27 13.85
C LEU A 457 18.66 -8.09 13.83
N LEU A 458 18.27 -6.86 14.20
CA LEU A 458 19.18 -5.68 14.24
C LEU A 458 20.41 -5.79 15.15
N ARG A 459 20.33 -6.61 16.21
CA ARG A 459 21.39 -6.75 17.23
C ARG A 459 22.35 -7.94 16.98
N GLY A 460 22.40 -8.46 15.76
CA GLY A 460 23.17 -9.64 15.34
C GLY A 460 24.28 -10.10 16.29
N SER A 461 24.09 -11.29 16.89
CA SER A 461 25.11 -12.13 17.56
C SER A 461 26.26 -11.41 18.30
N ALA A 462 25.97 -10.36 19.07
CA ALA A 462 26.95 -9.80 19.99
C ALA A 462 27.05 -10.69 21.25
N GLY A 463 27.87 -11.75 21.15
CA GLY A 463 28.46 -12.46 22.29
C GLY A 463 27.54 -13.42 23.04
N ALA A 464 27.51 -14.68 22.59
CA ALA A 464 27.28 -15.80 23.50
C ALA A 464 28.45 -15.88 24.51
N ARG A 465 28.42 -15.02 25.54
CA ARG A 465 29.30 -15.13 26.69
C ARG A 465 28.81 -16.33 27.49
N LYS A 466 29.59 -17.42 27.47
CA LYS A 466 29.47 -18.56 28.39
C LYS A 466 29.16 -18.05 29.80
N ALA A 467 27.99 -18.41 30.31
CA ALA A 467 27.75 -18.36 31.74
C ALA A 467 28.79 -19.26 32.44
N PRO A 468 29.43 -18.82 33.52
CA PRO A 468 30.30 -19.70 34.29
C PRO A 468 29.41 -20.72 35.00
N SER A 469 29.65 -22.00 34.70
CA SER A 469 29.13 -23.13 35.43
C SER A 469 29.67 -23.12 36.86
N GLY A 470 28.93 -22.51 37.78
CA GLY A 470 29.12 -22.65 39.22
C GLY A 470 28.06 -23.57 39.80
N LEU A 471 28.47 -24.76 40.25
CA LEU A 471 27.70 -25.61 41.14
C LEU A 471 27.40 -24.85 42.44
N CYS A 472 26.14 -24.85 42.89
CA CYS A 472 25.79 -24.73 44.31
C CYS A 472 24.52 -25.56 44.60
N SER A 473 24.59 -26.28 45.72
CA SER A 473 23.67 -27.29 46.26
C SER A 473 22.29 -26.75 46.67
N PRO A 474 21.31 -27.64 46.91
CA PRO A 474 20.00 -27.25 47.44
C PRO A 474 20.03 -27.31 48.97
N ASP A 475 19.76 -26.19 49.65
CA ASP A 475 18.83 -26.18 50.78
C ASP A 475 18.54 -24.75 51.29
N ASP A 476 17.43 -24.68 52.04
CA ASP A 476 16.87 -23.60 52.85
C ASP A 476 15.90 -22.59 52.21
N GLY A 477 14.63 -22.77 52.57
CA GLY A 477 13.51 -21.90 52.27
C GLY A 477 13.37 -20.73 53.23
N VAL A 478 12.98 -19.57 52.71
CA VAL A 478 12.36 -18.46 53.48
C VAL A 478 11.39 -17.69 52.58
N ALA A 479 10.15 -17.57 53.07
CA ALA A 479 9.14 -16.52 52.91
C ALA A 479 8.77 -15.93 51.53
N ALA A 480 7.45 -15.96 51.30
CA ALA A 480 6.65 -15.15 50.39
C ALA A 480 7.26 -13.80 49.94
N ALA A 481 7.60 -13.73 48.66
CA ALA A 481 7.56 -12.50 47.88
C ALA A 481 6.40 -12.60 46.89
N SER A 482 5.49 -11.63 46.93
CA SER A 482 4.46 -11.41 45.90
C SER A 482 5.06 -11.55 44.50
N PRO A 483 4.29 -12.02 43.49
CA PRO A 483 4.82 -12.13 42.14
C PRO A 483 5.24 -10.74 41.69
N VAL A 484 6.56 -10.55 41.55
CA VAL A 484 7.16 -9.34 40.98
C VAL A 484 6.43 -9.08 39.67
N SER A 485 5.65 -8.00 39.63
CA SER A 485 4.89 -7.55 38.47
C SER A 485 5.83 -7.51 37.28
N ARG A 486 5.59 -8.39 36.29
CA ARG A 486 6.40 -8.42 35.07
C ARG A 486 6.49 -7.02 34.48
N PRO A 487 7.68 -6.56 34.07
CA PRO A 487 7.87 -5.21 33.55
C PRO A 487 6.90 -4.98 32.39
N HIS A 488 6.01 -4.00 32.55
CA HIS A 488 5.05 -3.67 31.51
C HIS A 488 5.80 -3.02 30.35
N ARG A 489 5.55 -3.50 29.14
CA ARG A 489 6.10 -2.90 27.93
C ARG A 489 5.21 -1.75 27.50
N LEU A 490 5.76 -0.64 27.04
CA LEU A 490 4.98 0.42 26.41
C LEU A 490 5.03 0.29 24.88
N LEU A 491 3.86 0.14 24.25
CA LEU A 491 3.67 0.26 22.82
C LEU A 491 3.06 1.63 22.51
N ARG A 492 3.76 2.43 21.71
CA ARG A 492 3.26 3.68 21.16
C ARG A 492 2.93 3.53 19.70
N LEU A 493 1.70 3.87 19.35
CA LEU A 493 1.21 3.86 17.98
C LEU A 493 0.95 5.28 17.53
N GLU A 494 1.49 5.68 16.40
CA GLU A 494 1.02 6.84 15.67
C GLU A 494 0.06 6.35 14.58
N CYS A 495 -1.12 6.99 14.47
CA CYS A 495 -2.16 6.62 13.54
C CYS A 495 -2.61 7.84 12.73
N ASN A 496 -2.02 7.99 11.55
CA ASN A 496 -2.36 8.99 10.54
C ASN A 496 -2.82 8.29 9.25
N PRO A 497 -4.05 7.75 9.24
CA PRO A 497 -4.56 7.02 8.10
C PRO A 497 -4.73 7.94 6.87
N PRO A 498 -4.80 7.36 5.66
CA PRO A 498 -5.24 8.10 4.48
C PRO A 498 -6.55 8.84 4.73
N PHE A 499 -6.76 9.96 4.02
CA PHE A 499 -7.92 10.85 4.19
C PHE A 499 -9.21 10.28 3.59
N ASP A 500 -9.49 9.01 3.85
CA ASP A 500 -10.74 8.32 3.57
C ASP A 500 -11.46 7.96 4.87
N HIS A 501 -12.74 8.33 4.97
CA HIS A 501 -13.52 8.15 6.19
C HIS A 501 -13.76 6.69 6.58
N GLU A 502 -13.74 5.75 5.64
CA GLU A 502 -13.93 4.32 5.93
C GLU A 502 -12.65 3.70 6.43
N VAL A 503 -11.52 4.05 5.80
CA VAL A 503 -10.20 3.66 6.30
C VAL A 503 -10.00 4.19 7.72
N ILE A 504 -10.39 5.45 7.99
CA ILE A 504 -10.38 6.03 9.34
C ILE A 504 -11.29 5.24 10.29
N ALA A 505 -12.53 4.94 9.90
CA ALA A 505 -13.47 4.20 10.74
C ALA A 505 -12.97 2.78 11.07
N ALA A 506 -12.45 2.07 10.06
CA ALA A 506 -11.86 0.76 10.22
C ALA A 506 -10.62 0.81 11.13
N ALA A 507 -9.78 1.84 10.98
CA ALA A 507 -8.63 2.04 11.85
C ALA A 507 -9.07 2.24 13.31
N PHE A 508 -10.10 3.05 13.56
CA PHE A 508 -10.61 3.28 14.91
C PHE A 508 -11.19 2.01 15.52
N ALA A 509 -12.01 1.27 14.77
CA ALA A 509 -12.53 -0.01 15.24
C ALA A 509 -11.40 -0.99 15.57
N HIS A 510 -10.35 -1.04 14.74
CA HIS A 510 -9.20 -1.92 14.94
C HIS A 510 -8.38 -1.53 16.18
N LEU A 511 -8.07 -0.24 16.35
CA LEU A 511 -7.34 0.29 17.51
C LEU A 511 -8.12 0.10 18.82
N LEU A 512 -9.44 0.31 18.82
CA LEU A 512 -10.27 0.09 19.99
C LEU A 512 -10.27 -1.38 20.41
N ARG A 513 -10.35 -2.32 19.44
CA ARG A 513 -10.19 -3.76 19.74
C ARG A 513 -8.82 -4.05 20.35
N TRP A 514 -7.74 -3.47 19.84
CA TRP A 514 -6.40 -3.65 20.42
C TRP A 514 -6.30 -3.14 21.85
N LEU A 515 -6.94 -2.01 22.18
CA LEU A 515 -7.00 -1.48 23.55
C LEU A 515 -7.84 -2.35 24.48
N GLU A 516 -8.91 -2.97 23.97
CA GLU A 516 -9.74 -3.90 24.73
C GLU A 516 -9.06 -5.24 24.98
N SER A 517 -8.29 -5.73 24.01
CA SER A 517 -7.62 -7.03 24.05
C SER A 517 -6.13 -6.93 24.44
N ALA A 518 -5.63 -5.76 24.82
CA ALA A 518 -4.24 -5.56 25.17
C ALA A 518 -3.85 -6.49 26.33
N PRO A 519 -2.77 -7.27 26.20
CA PRO A 519 -2.34 -8.14 27.29
C PRO A 519 -1.91 -7.30 28.48
N SER A 520 -2.13 -7.78 29.71
CA SER A 520 -1.74 -7.07 30.94
C SER A 520 -0.23 -6.82 31.07
N THR A 521 0.58 -7.35 30.16
CA THR A 521 2.03 -7.13 30.08
C THR A 521 2.42 -5.99 29.12
N THR A 522 1.47 -5.38 28.42
CA THR A 522 1.74 -4.31 27.45
C THR A 522 0.74 -3.19 27.60
N ALA A 523 1.24 -2.02 27.97
CA ALA A 523 0.51 -0.77 27.96
C ALA A 523 0.53 -0.17 26.55
N VAL A 524 -0.60 0.34 26.08
CA VAL A 524 -0.80 0.84 24.72
C VAL A 524 -1.20 2.31 24.74
N SER A 525 -0.46 3.13 24.01
CA SER A 525 -0.71 4.56 23.84
C SER A 525 -0.75 4.94 22.38
N ILE A 526 -1.80 5.62 21.94
CA ILE A 526 -2.07 5.88 20.54
C ILE A 526 -2.24 7.37 20.32
N LEU A 527 -1.42 7.95 19.44
CA LEU A 527 -1.60 9.29 18.90
C LEU A 527 -2.33 9.19 17.57
N ILE A 528 -3.54 9.74 17.48
CA ILE A 528 -4.32 9.77 16.26
C ILE A 528 -4.26 11.16 15.66
N VAL A 529 -3.95 11.23 14.36
CA VAL A 529 -3.85 12.45 13.57
C VAL A 529 -4.77 12.31 12.36
N ILE A 530 -5.82 13.12 12.29
CA ILE A 530 -6.75 13.10 11.13
C ILE A 530 -7.20 14.52 10.76
N PRO A 531 -7.68 14.74 9.52
CA PRO A 531 -8.38 15.96 9.16
C PRO A 531 -9.62 16.18 10.05
N ASP A 532 -9.78 17.38 10.61
CA ASP A 532 -10.98 17.78 11.37
C ASP A 532 -12.09 18.24 10.42
N SER A 533 -12.60 17.30 9.62
CA SER A 533 -13.70 17.54 8.71
C SER A 533 -15.01 17.79 9.46
N SER A 534 -15.72 18.85 9.07
CA SER A 534 -17.05 19.21 9.59
C SER A 534 -18.19 18.44 8.93
N GLN A 535 -17.89 17.52 7.99
CA GLN A 535 -18.91 16.67 7.38
C GLN A 535 -19.57 15.79 8.46
N ALA A 536 -20.90 15.61 8.37
CA ALA A 536 -21.67 14.86 9.36
C ALA A 536 -21.12 13.44 9.55
N HIS A 537 -20.90 12.71 8.45
CA HIS A 537 -20.32 11.37 8.49
C HIS A 537 -18.92 11.34 9.15
N ALA A 538 -18.06 12.31 8.84
CA ALA A 538 -16.75 12.42 9.49
C ALA A 538 -16.84 12.67 11.00
N THR A 539 -17.88 13.39 11.44
CA THR A 539 -18.17 13.62 12.85
C THR A 539 -18.64 12.35 13.53
N ASP A 540 -19.49 11.56 12.88
CA ASP A 540 -19.98 10.27 13.40
C ASP A 540 -18.84 9.26 13.56
N VAL A 541 -17.97 9.15 12.55
CA VAL A 541 -16.78 8.29 12.59
C VAL A 541 -15.89 8.68 13.78
N ARG A 542 -15.60 9.97 13.96
CA ARG A 542 -14.80 10.46 15.09
C ARG A 542 -15.45 10.23 16.44
N ALA A 543 -16.77 10.42 16.54
CA ALA A 543 -17.50 10.24 17.79
C ALA A 543 -17.32 8.84 18.37
N THR A 544 -17.11 7.81 17.52
CA THR A 544 -16.84 6.44 17.94
C THR A 544 -15.62 6.34 18.86
N ILE A 545 -14.52 7.00 18.51
CA ILE A 545 -13.29 6.95 19.30
C ILE A 545 -13.25 8.04 20.37
N GLU A 546 -13.78 9.24 20.11
CA GLU A 546 -13.82 10.35 21.07
C GLU A 546 -14.69 10.05 22.29
N LYS A 547 -15.76 9.25 22.13
CA LYS A 547 -16.64 8.82 23.22
C LYS A 547 -16.19 7.51 23.88
N SER A 548 -15.13 6.88 23.37
CA SER A 548 -14.61 5.65 23.96
C SER A 548 -14.04 5.91 25.35
N ARG A 549 -14.08 4.89 26.22
CA ARG A 549 -13.49 4.98 27.57
C ARG A 549 -11.96 5.20 27.57
N PHE A 550 -11.33 4.93 26.43
CA PHE A 550 -9.89 5.04 26.25
C PHE A 550 -9.45 6.43 25.77
N CYS A 551 -10.37 7.29 25.34
CA CYS A 551 -10.05 8.64 24.90
C CYS A 551 -9.65 9.49 26.10
N ARG A 552 -8.40 9.96 26.13
CA ARG A 552 -7.83 10.73 27.25
C ARG A 552 -7.71 12.21 26.95
N TRP A 553 -7.52 12.55 25.68
CA TRP A 553 -7.33 13.92 25.26
C TRP A 553 -7.66 14.12 23.79
N VAL A 554 -8.23 15.28 23.45
CA VAL A 554 -8.61 15.66 22.09
C VAL A 554 -8.38 17.15 21.89
N ARG A 555 -7.85 17.53 20.73
CA ARG A 555 -7.76 18.95 20.32
C ARG A 555 -7.79 19.09 18.80
N SER A 556 -8.35 20.20 18.34
CA SER A 556 -8.21 20.65 16.96
C SER A 556 -7.13 21.71 16.88
N LEU A 557 -6.22 21.55 15.93
CA LEU A 557 -5.21 22.55 15.58
C LEU A 557 -5.59 23.22 14.25
N PRO A 558 -5.52 24.55 14.15
CA PRO A 558 -5.87 25.26 12.93
C PRO A 558 -4.86 24.96 11.82
N PRO A 559 -5.27 25.05 10.54
CA PRO A 559 -4.42 24.77 9.37
C PRO A 559 -3.00 25.35 9.47
N ARG A 560 -2.91 26.64 9.82
CA ARG A 560 -1.64 27.40 9.87
C ARG A 560 -0.67 26.94 10.95
N GLU A 561 -1.14 26.13 11.90
CA GLU A 561 -0.34 25.56 12.97
C GLU A 561 0.04 24.10 12.69
N CYS A 562 -0.42 23.52 11.59
CA CYS A 562 -0.21 22.12 11.22
C CYS A 562 0.56 21.96 9.91
N LEU A 563 1.89 22.01 9.98
CA LEU A 563 2.75 21.62 8.87
C LEU A 563 2.95 20.10 8.83
N TYR A 564 2.82 19.50 7.67
CA TYR A 564 3.04 18.08 7.41
C TYR A 564 4.19 17.88 6.44
N VAL A 565 4.82 16.71 6.45
CA VAL A 565 5.73 16.32 5.38
C VAL A 565 4.92 15.83 4.18
N HIS A 566 5.19 16.37 2.99
CA HIS A 566 4.49 16.00 1.77
C HIS A 566 4.62 14.50 1.46
N GLY A 567 3.51 13.82 1.17
CA GLY A 567 3.48 12.37 0.90
C GLY A 567 4.37 11.95 -0.27
N ALA A 568 4.45 12.78 -1.31
CA ALA A 568 5.32 12.58 -2.48
C ALA A 568 6.66 13.34 -2.42
N HIS A 569 7.17 13.70 -1.22
CA HIS A 569 8.45 14.43 -1.11
C HIS A 569 9.63 13.69 -1.77
N HIS A 570 9.51 12.37 -2.00
CA HIS A 570 10.51 11.57 -2.70
C HIS A 570 10.55 11.78 -4.23
N GLN A 571 9.63 12.57 -4.80
CA GLN A 571 9.63 12.91 -6.23
C GLN A 571 10.01 14.36 -6.52
N CYS A 572 10.06 15.21 -5.49
CA CYS A 572 10.27 16.64 -5.64
C CYS A 572 11.70 16.92 -6.12
N SER A 573 11.87 17.07 -7.43
CA SER A 573 13.16 17.45 -8.03
C SER A 573 13.45 18.91 -7.72
N THR A 574 14.66 19.20 -7.22
CA THR A 574 15.14 20.56 -6.96
C THR A 574 15.14 21.45 -8.21
N ALA A 575 15.14 20.85 -9.42
CA ALA A 575 15.22 21.54 -10.70
C ALA A 575 13.90 22.15 -11.19
N ARG A 576 12.72 21.60 -10.82
CA ARG A 576 11.39 22.15 -11.24
C ARG A 576 10.92 23.34 -10.39
N ARG A 577 11.71 23.76 -9.40
CA ARG A 577 11.32 24.72 -8.34
C ARG A 577 11.31 26.20 -8.79
N THR A 578 11.46 26.49 -10.10
CA THR A 578 11.47 27.86 -10.63
C THR A 578 10.14 28.34 -11.23
N SER A 579 9.12 27.49 -11.38
CA SER A 579 7.91 27.87 -12.14
C SER A 579 6.53 27.49 -11.56
N SER A 580 6.41 26.94 -10.36
CA SER A 580 5.07 26.66 -9.78
C SER A 580 4.58 27.78 -8.83
N PRO A 581 3.35 28.30 -8.97
CA PRO A 581 2.84 29.40 -8.17
C PRO A 581 2.02 28.88 -6.97
N HIS A 582 2.63 28.59 -5.82
CA HIS A 582 1.90 28.58 -4.54
C HIS A 582 2.83 28.67 -3.32
N LEU A 583 3.51 29.81 -3.25
CA LEU A 583 3.88 30.58 -2.04
C LEU A 583 4.61 31.79 -2.62
N GLN A 584 3.86 32.85 -2.95
CA GLN A 584 4.42 34.04 -3.60
C GLN A 584 5.54 34.64 -2.73
N GLY A 585 6.71 34.79 -3.34
CA GLY A 585 7.78 35.67 -2.89
C GLY A 585 8.94 34.99 -2.17
N ARG A 586 9.93 34.47 -2.93
CA ARG A 586 11.29 34.32 -2.41
C ARG A 586 12.33 34.87 -3.39
N LYS A 587 13.00 35.95 -2.99
CA LYS A 587 14.40 36.21 -3.36
C LYS A 587 15.26 35.36 -2.43
N ARG A 588 16.25 34.66 -2.98
CA ARG A 588 17.27 33.95 -2.19
C ARG A 588 17.95 34.93 -1.22
N PRO A 589 18.12 34.59 0.06
CA PRO A 589 19.13 35.24 0.90
C PRO A 589 20.50 35.02 0.25
N ARG A 590 21.28 36.09 0.09
CA ARG A 590 22.70 35.97 -0.27
C ARG A 590 23.41 35.22 0.85
N ASP A 591 24.18 34.20 0.48
CA ASP A 591 25.14 33.56 1.36
C ASP A 591 26.11 34.61 1.91
N THR A 592 25.93 35.00 3.17
CA THR A 592 26.98 35.62 3.97
C THR A 592 27.42 34.59 4.99
N GLY A 593 28.64 34.09 4.81
CA GLY A 593 29.28 33.12 5.68
C GLY A 593 29.29 33.62 7.13
N GLY A 594 28.65 32.83 7.99
CA GLY A 594 28.67 33.01 9.44
C GLY A 594 28.28 31.68 10.07
N ALA A 595 29.26 30.98 10.64
CA ALA A 595 29.05 29.77 11.40
C ALA A 595 28.12 30.09 12.59
N ALA A 596 26.94 29.50 12.61
CA ALA A 596 26.05 29.50 13.77
C ALA A 596 25.55 28.08 14.02
N THR A 597 25.97 27.55 15.15
CA THR A 597 25.52 26.30 15.77
C THR A 597 24.06 26.43 16.19
N ALA A 598 23.14 26.13 15.27
CA ALA A 598 21.74 25.87 15.60
C ALA A 598 21.55 24.38 15.94
N SER A 599 20.92 24.10 17.07
CA SER A 599 20.58 22.77 17.59
C SER A 599 19.97 21.86 16.52
N SER A 600 20.53 20.66 16.35
CA SER A 600 20.22 19.70 15.29
C SER A 600 18.83 19.04 15.34
N SER A 601 17.90 19.52 16.18
CA SER A 601 16.58 18.89 16.40
C SER A 601 15.47 19.38 15.46
N LEU A 602 15.74 20.36 14.59
CA LEU A 602 14.75 20.96 13.67
C LEU A 602 15.16 20.87 12.19
N ALA A 603 16.03 19.93 11.83
CA ALA A 603 16.48 19.74 10.45
C ALA A 603 15.43 19.05 9.57
N VAL A 604 14.18 19.52 9.61
CA VAL A 604 13.19 19.20 8.58
C VAL A 604 13.40 20.19 7.45
N ASP A 605 13.58 19.67 6.23
CA ASP A 605 13.64 20.51 5.04
C ASP A 605 12.31 21.29 4.95
N ALA A 606 12.36 22.59 5.21
CA ALA A 606 11.19 23.46 5.22
C ALA A 606 10.44 23.43 3.87
N ASP A 607 11.15 23.06 2.80
CA ASP A 607 10.59 22.95 1.46
C ASP A 607 9.81 21.65 1.22
N SER A 608 9.97 20.67 2.11
CA SER A 608 9.19 19.42 2.11
C SER A 608 7.90 19.52 2.93
N LEU A 609 7.72 20.63 3.65
CA LEU A 609 6.57 20.86 4.52
C LEU A 609 5.40 21.50 3.76
N ILE A 610 4.20 21.00 4.02
CA ILE A 610 2.95 21.52 3.50
C ILE A 610 1.96 21.83 4.60
N CYS A 611 1.05 22.76 4.33
CA CYS A 611 -0.07 23.09 5.18
C CYS A 611 -1.34 22.52 4.54
N LEU A 612 -2.10 21.71 5.28
CA LEU A 612 -3.41 21.27 4.81
C LEU A 612 -4.40 22.45 4.87
N SER A 613 -5.44 22.42 4.04
CA SER A 613 -6.46 23.48 4.03
C SER A 613 -7.46 23.38 5.20
N CYS A 614 -7.57 22.20 5.81
CA CYS A 614 -8.47 21.93 6.92
C CYS A 614 -7.72 21.83 8.26
N PRO A 615 -8.40 22.08 9.39
CA PRO A 615 -7.80 21.87 10.70
C PRO A 615 -7.43 20.39 10.91
N THR A 616 -6.52 20.13 11.83
CA THR A 616 -6.08 18.78 12.19
C THR A 616 -6.64 18.42 13.55
N ARG A 617 -7.35 17.30 13.64
CA ARG A 617 -7.81 16.72 14.90
C ARG A 617 -6.71 15.80 15.43
N LEU A 618 -6.24 16.09 16.64
CA LEU A 618 -5.31 15.26 17.39
C LEU A 618 -6.08 14.60 18.54
N MET A 619 -5.87 13.30 18.74
CA MET A 619 -6.46 12.56 19.85
C MET A 619 -5.40 11.66 20.48
N VAL A 620 -5.42 11.56 21.80
CA VAL A 620 -4.62 10.58 22.54
C VAL A 620 -5.57 9.57 23.15
N VAL A 621 -5.37 8.30 22.79
CA VAL A 621 -6.19 7.18 23.21
C VAL A 621 -5.29 6.14 23.88
N GLN A 622 -5.61 5.75 25.10
CA GLN A 622 -4.74 4.93 25.96
C GLN A 622 -5.55 3.95 26.80
N ASP A 623 -4.98 2.77 27.00
CA ASP A 623 -5.42 1.88 28.07
C ASP A 623 -5.08 2.48 29.46
N ASP A 624 -5.60 1.88 30.51
CA ASP A 624 -5.44 2.40 31.87
C ASP A 624 -3.98 2.34 32.35
N GLU A 625 -3.19 1.39 31.86
CA GLU A 625 -1.77 1.25 32.26
C GLU A 625 -0.88 2.30 31.58
N ALA A 626 -1.15 2.60 30.31
CA ALA A 626 -0.48 3.67 29.58
C ALA A 626 -0.83 5.06 30.14
N GLU A 627 -2.09 5.29 30.50
CA GLU A 627 -2.55 6.54 31.12
C GLU A 627 -1.87 6.77 32.47
N LYS A 628 -1.75 5.72 33.31
CA LYS A 628 -0.99 5.78 34.58
C LYS A 628 0.48 6.10 34.36
N ALA A 629 1.09 5.54 33.31
CA ALA A 629 2.50 5.75 33.00
C ALA A 629 2.77 7.16 32.46
N CYS A 630 1.88 7.69 31.63
CA CYS A 630 1.97 9.04 31.08
C CYS A 630 0.60 9.51 30.61
N THR A 631 0.05 10.51 31.29
CA THR A 631 -1.31 11.00 31.02
C THR A 631 -1.44 11.53 29.59
N GLY A 632 -2.51 11.17 28.89
CA GLY A 632 -2.74 11.60 27.52
C GLY A 632 -2.87 13.10 27.36
N ALA A 633 -3.33 13.81 28.40
CA ALA A 633 -3.41 15.26 28.41
C ALA A 633 -2.04 15.95 28.27
N VAL A 634 -1.02 15.40 28.92
CA VAL A 634 0.36 15.90 28.82
C VAL A 634 0.93 15.59 27.45
N ILE A 635 0.78 14.35 26.96
CA ILE A 635 1.24 13.94 25.63
C ILE A 635 0.64 14.85 24.56
N GLY A 636 -0.68 15.01 24.56
CA GLY A 636 -1.39 15.82 23.57
C GLY A 636 -0.99 17.30 23.60
N ALA A 637 -0.83 17.88 24.80
CA ALA A 637 -0.41 19.27 24.95
C ALA A 637 1.01 19.52 24.38
N GLU A 638 1.96 18.62 24.63
CA GLU A 638 3.32 18.73 24.13
C GLU A 638 3.41 18.52 22.61
N VAL A 639 2.73 17.50 22.09
CA VAL A 639 2.61 17.26 20.64
C VAL A 639 2.06 18.52 19.95
N CYS A 640 0.98 19.10 20.48
CA CYS A 640 0.44 20.37 19.97
C CYS A 640 1.46 21.50 20.01
N ALA A 641 2.11 21.71 21.16
CA ALA A 641 3.05 22.81 21.33
C ALA A 641 4.21 22.71 20.33
N THR A 642 4.78 21.52 20.16
CA THR A 642 5.87 21.27 19.21
C THR A 642 5.42 21.48 17.77
N TRP A 643 4.21 21.03 17.43
CA TRP A 643 3.68 21.24 16.08
C TRP A 643 3.49 22.74 15.77
N SER A 644 2.84 23.49 16.67
CA SER A 644 2.67 24.94 16.50
C SER A 644 4.02 25.67 16.46
N GLN A 645 5.00 25.26 17.29
CA GLN A 645 6.36 25.83 17.28
C GLN A 645 7.08 25.61 15.95
N LEU A 646 6.99 24.41 15.37
CA LEU A 646 7.54 24.10 14.05
C LEU A 646 6.91 25.02 12.99
N SER A 647 5.58 25.12 12.99
CA SER A 647 4.84 25.97 12.05
C SER A 647 5.23 27.45 12.18
N HIS A 648 5.39 27.96 13.40
CA HIS A 648 5.88 29.33 13.63
C HIS A 648 7.34 29.54 13.22
N ALA A 649 8.20 28.55 13.41
CA ALA A 649 9.60 28.63 12.99
C ALA A 649 9.71 28.74 11.46
N VAL A 650 8.97 27.91 10.72
CA VAL A 650 8.94 27.93 9.25
C VAL A 650 8.30 29.23 8.73
N ALA A 651 7.22 29.70 9.35
CA ALA A 651 6.58 30.96 9.00
C ALA A 651 7.50 32.17 9.21
N ARG A 652 8.32 32.18 10.28
CA ARG A 652 9.32 33.23 10.54
C ARG A 652 10.48 33.17 9.53
N ALA A 653 10.97 31.98 9.19
CA ALA A 653 12.03 31.81 8.18
C ALA A 653 11.58 32.13 6.75
N SER A 654 10.28 32.31 6.52
CA SER A 654 9.71 32.63 5.21
C SER A 654 9.39 34.13 5.03
N ARG A 655 9.47 34.92 6.10
CA ARG A 655 9.37 36.39 6.07
C ARG A 655 10.78 36.99 5.99
#